data_AF-A0A2V2EJY7-F1
#
_entry.id   AF-A0A2V2EJY7-F1
#
_cell.length_a   1.000
_cell.length_b   1.000
_cell.length_c   1.000
_cell.angle_alpha   90.00
_cell.angle_beta   90.00
_cell.angle_gamma   90.00
#
_symmetry.space_group_name_H-M   'P 1'
#
loop_
_entity.id
_entity.type
_entity.pdbx_description
1 polymer ?
#
loop_
_entity_poly.entity_id
_entity_poly.type
_entity_poly.pdbx_seq_one_letter_code
_entity_poly.pdbx_strand_id
1 'polypeptide(L)'
;MDSNVTQQQVQAKARLSYMIGCYTFFANRVLLDENKLNKEYLHYINELLPAANAIINSDKYLSVEEYSEQEDILEQSWSIWRMQMPISRGILVFSEKILSSIGSENDYPPQLWKQFSEALIPTQTMIDNLKNSTIATDAQGKTAINALQGLVDGLKNGYFQSPEALQAKISVMDHIQNYSYQAARDTQPQKNLATVNLIGLIEKAKELVCDIKATKKDYDQITEDLCEYYTNKFLPTLCFGKPFQEKARKLYFAAAKDAHLYTAESFEKVSAAMNTIDKKCNNAYDYECTQMMKDLEDSISGLEYKQLKTATVTLSNIEATETLTVSINISGGLNLIYGNFNLFYDDRILEYKSSSRTVKTGKNSVFFRLDSADCPLNEPCSIAEITFIKKSSCQNYPIYICCEKLREEDGSLLSVITPEINTLNEDLTISFGENIINVKKHSIIPLPYDIPQKENSVFDGWYIDDKKIIEKLFVCQNYEAEPRFKPCKYGPLGKDDIAMCAWMAIHGHFAVEDDFKMLAENGIEFILMDYVHGEDKFKDQLRWAEKYGVRAYIHDYNLNRIENLTVEEIISYTSEYINSPVFLGNDVIDEPGAEVMQQLSARTVNYKKALPEYDMHINLLPNYAFGTESDFEDYVQTYLETIHADHISTDVYPLMTIHGKKQTKPNYFEGVYYTAKTARDNNLSHWVYIQLLTGMDNRAPDMVDLRFQAYVCLAFGAGKIMYYTYDVPGYTGEKQYNREVYGMRNYAHEYTELWDYAQVVNEEIILYADEYKKYSYEDSFTLRAGDIPAYVEHVGEYNSNELEITSDQSLLIGVFKKKVGDGKMYIITNASEPSLRLKANITVKPINNKKIKTFVCGEEYIGNSFTLKSGSGAMIIL
;
A
#
# COMPACT_ATOMS: atom_id res chain seq x y z
N MET A 1 -22.37 -0.08 40.87
CA MET A 1 -22.24 -1.46 40.39
C MET A 1 -22.91 -2.35 41.42
N ASP A 2 -24.08 -2.91 41.09
CA ASP A 2 -24.81 -3.84 41.96
C ASP A 2 -23.97 -5.10 42.21
N SER A 3 -23.70 -5.40 43.47
CA SER A 3 -22.69 -6.36 43.90
C SER A 3 -23.13 -7.83 43.88
N ASN A 4 -24.10 -8.22 43.04
CA ASN A 4 -24.68 -9.59 43.04
C ASN A 4 -25.05 -10.13 41.64
N VAL A 5 -24.35 -9.72 40.57
CA VAL A 5 -24.55 -10.33 39.23
C VAL A 5 -23.81 -11.67 39.15
N THR A 6 -24.55 -12.76 38.94
CA THR A 6 -23.96 -14.10 38.77
C THR A 6 -23.47 -14.32 37.34
N GLN A 7 -22.46 -15.18 37.16
CA GLN A 7 -21.97 -15.59 35.83
C GLN A 7 -23.08 -16.20 34.96
N GLN A 8 -24.05 -16.88 35.57
CA GLN A 8 -25.21 -17.46 34.90
C GLN A 8 -26.14 -16.39 34.31
N GLN A 9 -26.34 -15.26 35.00
CA GLN A 9 -27.11 -14.13 34.48
C GLN A 9 -26.40 -13.42 33.33
N VAL A 10 -25.06 -13.32 33.37
CA VAL A 10 -24.27 -12.80 32.24
C VAL A 10 -24.41 -13.68 31.01
N GLN A 11 -24.32 -15.00 31.19
CA GLN A 11 -24.51 -15.96 30.09
C GLN A 11 -25.93 -15.93 29.53
N ALA A 12 -26.96 -15.87 30.40
CA ALA A 12 -28.35 -15.79 29.96
C ALA A 12 -28.64 -14.50 29.17
N LYS A 13 -28.14 -13.35 29.63
CA LYS A 13 -28.22 -12.08 28.90
C LYS A 13 -27.53 -12.15 27.53
N ALA A 14 -26.34 -12.79 27.47
CA ALA A 14 -25.60 -12.97 26.23
C ALA A 14 -26.33 -13.89 25.22
N ARG A 15 -26.98 -14.96 25.70
CA ARG A 15 -27.80 -15.85 24.85
C ARG A 15 -29.00 -15.14 24.24
N LEU A 16 -29.77 -14.43 25.06
CA LEU A 16 -30.90 -13.63 24.57
C LEU A 16 -30.42 -12.56 23.57
N SER A 17 -29.30 -11.89 23.85
CA SER A 17 -28.70 -10.92 22.92
C SER A 17 -28.29 -11.57 21.58
N TYR A 18 -27.69 -12.75 21.62
CA TYR A 18 -27.33 -13.51 20.42
C TYR A 18 -28.58 -13.89 19.61
N MET A 19 -29.59 -14.41 20.30
CA MET A 19 -30.86 -14.82 19.68
C MET A 19 -31.57 -13.63 19.01
N ILE A 20 -31.65 -12.48 19.67
CA ILE A 20 -32.17 -11.23 19.07
C ILE A 20 -31.42 -10.87 17.79
N GLY A 21 -30.09 -11.01 17.77
CA GLY A 21 -29.28 -10.77 16.57
C GLY A 21 -29.67 -11.70 15.42
N CYS A 22 -29.74 -13.01 15.68
CA CYS A 22 -30.18 -14.00 14.69
C CYS A 22 -31.61 -13.72 14.19
N TYR A 23 -32.50 -13.28 15.08
CA TYR A 23 -33.93 -13.16 14.82
C TYR A 23 -34.30 -11.86 14.12
N THR A 24 -33.59 -10.78 14.44
CA THR A 24 -33.64 -9.54 13.66
C THR A 24 -33.13 -9.79 12.25
N PHE A 25 -32.03 -10.52 12.11
CA PHE A 25 -31.52 -10.93 10.81
C PHE A 25 -32.56 -11.74 10.02
N PHE A 26 -33.22 -12.72 10.67
CA PHE A 26 -34.26 -13.50 10.02
C PHE A 26 -35.52 -12.72 9.63
N ALA A 27 -35.94 -11.74 10.43
CA ALA A 27 -37.08 -10.87 10.13
C ALA A 27 -36.82 -9.99 8.91
N ASN A 28 -35.60 -9.46 8.77
CA ASN A 28 -35.20 -8.64 7.62
C ASN A 28 -35.21 -9.37 6.27
N ARG A 29 -35.39 -10.69 6.27
CA ARG A 29 -35.54 -11.51 5.06
C ARG A 29 -36.98 -11.53 4.52
N VAL A 30 -37.93 -10.91 5.23
CA VAL A 30 -39.33 -10.73 4.78
C VAL A 30 -39.42 -9.47 3.92
N LEU A 31 -39.34 -9.66 2.61
CA LEU A 31 -39.27 -8.60 1.62
C LEU A 31 -40.61 -8.35 0.94
N LEU A 32 -41.48 -9.36 0.84
CA LEU A 32 -42.77 -9.24 0.15
C LEU A 32 -43.77 -8.41 0.98
N ASP A 33 -44.39 -7.41 0.35
CA ASP A 33 -45.32 -6.50 1.03
C ASP A 33 -46.53 -7.23 1.62
N GLU A 34 -47.02 -8.27 0.95
CA GLU A 34 -48.09 -9.14 1.45
C GLU A 34 -47.73 -9.83 2.77
N ASN A 35 -46.47 -10.21 2.95
CA ASN A 35 -45.97 -10.86 4.15
C ASN A 35 -45.66 -9.85 5.26
N LYS A 36 -45.21 -8.63 4.91
CA LYS A 36 -45.02 -7.54 5.88
C LYS A 36 -46.31 -7.12 6.57
N LEU A 37 -47.47 -7.39 5.95
CA LEU A 37 -48.79 -7.14 6.52
C LEU A 37 -49.33 -8.30 7.38
N ASN A 38 -48.58 -9.41 7.51
CA ASN A 38 -48.99 -10.54 8.35
C ASN A 38 -49.02 -10.14 9.83
N LYS A 39 -50.13 -10.46 10.51
CA LYS A 39 -50.37 -10.04 11.91
C LYS A 39 -49.35 -10.62 12.89
N GLU A 40 -48.96 -11.87 12.72
CA GLU A 40 -47.98 -12.54 13.60
C GLU A 40 -46.59 -11.96 13.40
N TYR A 41 -46.22 -11.67 12.14
CA TYR A 41 -44.96 -10.98 11.83
C TYR A 41 -44.94 -9.55 12.39
N LEU A 42 -46.04 -8.79 12.24
CA LEU A 42 -46.16 -7.43 12.76
C LEU A 42 -46.09 -7.39 14.29
N HIS A 43 -46.75 -8.32 14.98
CA HIS A 43 -46.64 -8.46 16.43
C HIS A 43 -45.18 -8.75 16.85
N TYR A 44 -44.51 -9.63 16.09
CA TYR A 44 -43.10 -9.97 16.33
C TYR A 44 -42.14 -8.79 16.18
N ILE A 45 -42.18 -8.07 15.04
CA ILE A 45 -41.28 -6.95 14.72
C ILE A 45 -41.59 -5.69 15.51
N ASN A 46 -42.87 -5.39 15.78
CA ASN A 46 -43.25 -4.10 16.38
C ASN A 46 -43.37 -4.18 17.91
N GLU A 47 -43.60 -5.36 18.49
CA GLU A 47 -43.84 -5.50 19.93
C GLU A 47 -42.77 -6.38 20.60
N LEU A 48 -42.59 -7.62 20.14
CA LEU A 48 -41.73 -8.59 20.83
C LEU A 48 -40.24 -8.31 20.70
N LEU A 49 -39.73 -8.07 19.48
CA LEU A 49 -38.32 -7.75 19.24
C LEU A 49 -37.87 -6.45 19.94
N PRO A 50 -38.63 -5.34 19.88
CA PRO A 50 -38.32 -4.13 20.63
C PRO A 50 -38.34 -4.35 22.14
N ALA A 51 -39.31 -5.10 22.67
CA ALA A 51 -39.39 -5.41 24.11
C ALA A 51 -38.16 -6.20 24.58
N ALA A 52 -37.74 -7.22 23.83
CA ALA A 52 -36.54 -8.00 24.15
C ALA A 52 -35.24 -7.18 24.04
N ASN A 53 -35.13 -6.29 23.04
CA ASN A 53 -34.01 -5.36 22.94
C ASN A 53 -33.94 -4.39 24.13
N ALA A 54 -35.08 -3.91 24.62
CA ALA A 54 -35.12 -3.06 25.81
C ALA A 54 -34.60 -3.79 27.06
N ILE A 55 -34.87 -5.10 27.17
CA ILE A 55 -34.36 -5.95 28.26
C ILE A 55 -32.83 -6.10 28.18
N ILE A 56 -32.25 -6.28 26.98
CA ILE A 56 -30.79 -6.36 26.81
C ILE A 56 -30.10 -5.02 27.08
N ASN A 57 -30.69 -3.92 26.64
CA ASN A 57 -30.12 -2.58 26.81
C ASN A 57 -30.33 -2.00 28.22
N SER A 58 -31.06 -2.69 29.09
CA SER A 58 -31.20 -2.32 30.50
C SER A 58 -29.89 -2.54 31.28
N ASP A 59 -29.52 -1.57 32.11
CA ASP A 59 -28.40 -1.66 33.07
C ASP A 59 -28.66 -2.68 34.20
N LYS A 60 -29.93 -3.09 34.38
CA LYS A 60 -30.35 -4.06 35.39
C LYS A 60 -30.34 -5.49 34.81
N TYR A 61 -29.68 -6.42 35.51
CA TYR A 61 -29.74 -7.85 35.20
C TYR A 61 -31.03 -8.49 35.75
N LEU A 62 -31.72 -9.25 34.91
CA LEU A 62 -32.85 -10.11 35.29
C LEU A 62 -32.38 -11.45 35.87
N SER A 63 -33.32 -12.24 36.41
CA SER A 63 -33.08 -13.64 36.78
C SER A 63 -32.84 -14.50 35.52
N VAL A 64 -32.24 -15.68 35.69
CA VAL A 64 -32.02 -16.61 34.57
C VAL A 64 -33.35 -17.06 33.98
N GLU A 65 -34.36 -17.30 34.82
CA GLU A 65 -35.71 -17.70 34.41
C GLU A 65 -36.41 -16.60 33.61
N GLU A 66 -36.27 -15.33 34.02
CA GLU A 66 -36.84 -14.19 33.29
C GLU A 66 -36.22 -14.04 31.90
N TYR A 67 -34.91 -14.27 31.75
CA TYR A 67 -34.28 -14.30 30.43
C TYR A 67 -34.78 -15.47 29.57
N SER A 68 -34.89 -16.67 30.15
CA SER A 68 -35.38 -17.84 29.43
C SER A 68 -36.85 -17.73 29.01
N GLU A 69 -37.70 -17.06 29.81
CA GLU A 69 -39.08 -16.78 29.42
C GLU A 69 -39.14 -15.88 28.18
N GLN A 70 -38.25 -14.88 28.09
CA GLN A 70 -38.14 -14.04 26.88
C GLN A 70 -37.59 -14.82 25.68
N GLU A 71 -36.66 -15.75 25.92
CA GLU A 71 -36.15 -16.66 24.88
C GLU A 71 -37.31 -17.48 24.28
N ASP A 72 -38.15 -18.08 25.14
CA ASP A 72 -39.28 -18.91 24.73
C ASP A 72 -40.36 -18.11 23.97
N ILE A 73 -40.68 -16.88 24.41
CA ILE A 73 -41.66 -16.01 23.74
C ILE A 73 -41.21 -15.68 22.31
N LEU A 74 -39.95 -15.30 22.13
CA LEU A 74 -39.40 -14.98 20.82
C LEU A 74 -39.33 -16.21 19.92
N GLU A 75 -38.89 -17.35 20.43
CA GLU A 75 -38.79 -18.60 19.65
C GLU A 75 -40.16 -19.10 19.17
N GLN A 76 -41.16 -19.08 20.07
CA GLN A 76 -42.52 -19.50 19.72
C GLN A 76 -43.13 -18.60 18.64
N SER A 77 -43.01 -17.28 18.81
CA SER A 77 -43.53 -16.33 17.82
C SER A 77 -42.80 -16.45 16.48
N TRP A 78 -41.46 -16.57 16.51
CA TRP A 78 -40.66 -16.79 15.31
C TRP A 78 -41.09 -18.03 14.52
N SER A 79 -41.34 -19.13 15.24
CA SER A 79 -41.81 -20.37 14.64
C SER A 79 -43.20 -20.21 13.99
N ILE A 80 -44.12 -19.46 14.62
CA ILE A 80 -45.49 -19.25 14.12
C ILE A 80 -45.49 -18.48 12.81
N TRP A 81 -44.89 -17.28 12.76
CA TRP A 81 -45.02 -16.44 11.58
C TRP A 81 -44.26 -17.01 10.38
N ARG A 82 -43.09 -17.62 10.59
CA ARG A 82 -42.27 -18.17 9.50
C ARG A 82 -42.93 -19.36 8.79
N MET A 83 -43.83 -20.09 9.46
CA MET A 83 -44.60 -21.17 8.84
C MET A 83 -45.71 -20.66 7.90
N GLN A 84 -46.08 -19.38 8.01
CA GLN A 84 -47.15 -18.77 7.21
C GLN A 84 -46.64 -18.09 5.94
N MET A 85 -45.32 -18.11 5.73
CA MET A 85 -44.66 -17.43 4.62
C MET A 85 -43.75 -18.42 3.88
N PRO A 86 -43.47 -18.22 2.59
CA PRO A 86 -42.56 -19.08 1.85
C PRO A 86 -41.11 -18.73 2.23
N ILE A 87 -40.72 -18.92 3.49
CA ILE A 87 -39.36 -18.73 3.99
C ILE A 87 -38.99 -19.84 4.98
N SER A 88 -37.73 -20.27 4.99
CA SER A 88 -37.24 -21.34 5.87
C SER A 88 -38.18 -22.56 5.87
N ARG A 89 -38.73 -22.96 7.03
CA ARG A 89 -39.62 -24.12 7.13
C ARG A 89 -40.98 -23.90 6.44
N GLY A 90 -41.45 -22.66 6.31
CA GLY A 90 -42.71 -22.36 5.64
C GLY A 90 -42.69 -22.73 4.16
N ILE A 91 -41.54 -22.65 3.47
CA ILE A 91 -41.39 -23.14 2.08
C ILE A 91 -41.83 -24.60 1.97
N LEU A 92 -41.46 -25.44 2.93
CA LEU A 92 -41.88 -26.84 2.92
C LEU A 92 -43.40 -26.98 3.05
N VAL A 93 -44.04 -26.19 3.91
CA VAL A 93 -45.50 -26.19 4.10
C VAL A 93 -46.22 -25.85 2.80
N PHE A 94 -45.76 -24.82 2.07
CA PHE A 94 -46.31 -24.47 0.77
C PHE A 94 -46.04 -25.55 -0.29
N SER A 95 -44.83 -26.11 -0.32
CA SER A 95 -44.44 -27.17 -1.25
C SER A 95 -45.28 -28.43 -1.08
N GLU A 96 -45.46 -28.89 0.16
CA GLU A 96 -46.30 -30.05 0.49
C GLU A 96 -47.75 -29.83 0.07
N LYS A 97 -48.29 -28.62 0.29
CA LYS A 97 -49.64 -28.27 -0.16
C LYS A 97 -49.78 -28.34 -1.68
N ILE A 98 -48.80 -27.83 -2.43
CA ILE A 98 -48.81 -27.88 -3.90
C ILE A 98 -48.71 -29.32 -4.41
N LEU A 99 -47.77 -30.11 -3.87
CA LEU A 99 -47.59 -31.51 -4.24
C LEU A 99 -48.80 -32.36 -3.88
N SER A 100 -49.46 -32.10 -2.74
CA SER A 100 -50.70 -32.80 -2.36
C SER A 100 -51.87 -32.56 -3.32
N SER A 101 -51.78 -31.54 -4.18
CA SER A 101 -52.81 -31.22 -5.17
C SER A 101 -52.71 -32.06 -6.46
N ILE A 102 -51.73 -32.97 -6.56
CA ILE A 102 -51.59 -33.91 -7.67
C ILE A 102 -52.28 -35.23 -7.32
N GLY A 103 -52.98 -35.83 -8.30
CA GLY A 103 -53.50 -37.18 -8.20
C GLY A 103 -52.42 -38.27 -8.23
N SER A 104 -52.82 -39.52 -8.42
CA SER A 104 -51.92 -40.65 -8.59
C SER A 104 -51.16 -40.54 -9.93
N GLU A 105 -49.98 -41.16 -10.04
CA GLU A 105 -49.25 -41.35 -11.30
C GLU A 105 -50.16 -41.87 -12.44
N ASN A 106 -51.12 -42.73 -12.10
CA ASN A 106 -52.06 -43.32 -13.05
C ASN A 106 -53.07 -42.32 -13.64
N ASP A 107 -53.19 -41.12 -13.08
CA ASP A 107 -54.10 -40.07 -13.55
C ASP A 107 -53.52 -39.30 -14.75
N TYR A 108 -52.27 -39.57 -15.15
CA TYR A 108 -51.54 -38.83 -16.18
C TYR A 108 -50.90 -39.76 -17.24
N PRO A 109 -50.67 -39.28 -18.48
CA PRO A 109 -49.93 -40.05 -19.48
C PRO A 109 -48.52 -40.43 -18.98
N PRO A 110 -48.04 -41.67 -19.18
CA PRO A 110 -46.75 -42.13 -18.62
C PRO A 110 -45.55 -41.26 -19.00
N GLN A 111 -45.52 -40.77 -20.24
CA GLN A 111 -44.44 -39.90 -20.73
C GLN A 111 -44.47 -38.51 -20.07
N LEU A 112 -45.67 -38.01 -19.77
CA LEU A 112 -45.87 -36.71 -19.10
C LEU A 112 -45.48 -36.82 -17.63
N TRP A 113 -45.87 -37.91 -16.96
CA TRP A 113 -45.48 -38.17 -15.57
C TRP A 113 -43.97 -38.35 -15.40
N LYS A 114 -43.32 -39.03 -16.36
CA LYS A 114 -41.86 -39.16 -16.39
C LYS A 114 -41.17 -37.80 -16.48
N GLN A 115 -41.63 -36.92 -17.37
CA GLN A 115 -41.07 -35.56 -17.52
C GLN A 115 -41.26 -34.71 -16.25
N PHE A 116 -42.44 -34.79 -15.62
CA PHE A 116 -42.67 -34.16 -14.32
C PHE A 116 -41.71 -34.66 -13.26
N SER A 117 -41.56 -35.99 -13.14
CA SER A 117 -40.70 -36.63 -12.13
C SER A 117 -39.24 -36.23 -12.29
N GLU A 118 -38.75 -36.14 -13.53
CA GLU A 118 -37.40 -35.66 -13.84
C GLU A 118 -37.21 -34.17 -13.51
N ALA A 119 -38.20 -33.31 -13.80
CA ALA A 119 -38.15 -31.88 -13.50
C ALA A 119 -38.39 -31.53 -12.02
N LEU A 120 -39.05 -32.43 -11.28
CA LEU A 120 -39.34 -32.27 -9.86
C LEU A 120 -38.06 -32.36 -9.01
N ILE A 121 -37.10 -33.22 -9.38
CA ILE A 121 -35.84 -33.44 -8.65
C ILE A 121 -35.03 -32.14 -8.44
N PRO A 122 -34.69 -31.35 -9.48
CA PRO A 122 -33.95 -30.10 -9.29
C PRO A 122 -34.76 -29.06 -8.54
N THR A 123 -36.09 -29.03 -8.73
CA THR A 123 -36.98 -28.09 -8.01
C THR A 123 -37.06 -28.41 -6.51
N GLN A 124 -37.12 -29.68 -6.15
CA GLN A 124 -37.06 -30.14 -4.75
C GLN A 124 -35.70 -29.85 -4.14
N THR A 125 -34.61 -30.01 -4.91
CA THR A 125 -33.26 -29.67 -4.46
C THR A 125 -33.13 -28.17 -4.17
N MET A 126 -33.69 -27.32 -5.03
CA MET A 126 -33.75 -25.86 -4.80
C MET A 126 -34.56 -25.52 -3.54
N ILE A 127 -35.74 -26.11 -3.35
CA ILE A 127 -36.56 -25.94 -2.15
C ILE A 127 -35.79 -26.39 -0.90
N ASP A 128 -35.07 -27.50 -0.98
CA ASP A 128 -34.28 -28.04 0.12
C ASP A 128 -33.06 -27.20 0.48
N ASN A 129 -32.45 -26.55 -0.51
CA ASN A 129 -31.37 -25.59 -0.26
C ASN A 129 -31.92 -24.31 0.39
N LEU A 130 -33.04 -23.78 -0.11
CA LEU A 130 -33.64 -22.56 0.42
C LEU A 130 -34.23 -22.74 1.82
N LYS A 131 -34.83 -23.90 2.13
CA LYS A 131 -35.39 -24.17 3.47
C LYS A 131 -34.31 -24.19 4.55
N ASN A 132 -33.11 -24.66 4.19
CA ASN A 132 -31.95 -24.79 5.08
C ASN A 132 -31.04 -23.57 5.03
N SER A 133 -31.29 -22.62 4.13
CA SER A 133 -30.48 -21.43 3.98
C SER A 133 -30.73 -20.46 5.14
N THR A 134 -29.62 -20.00 5.73
CA THR A 134 -29.64 -18.95 6.75
C THR A 134 -29.94 -17.59 6.13
N ILE A 135 -29.67 -17.38 4.84
CA ILE A 135 -29.78 -16.08 4.17
C ILE A 135 -30.96 -15.95 3.19
N ALA A 136 -31.68 -17.03 2.90
CA ALA A 136 -32.77 -17.00 1.93
C ALA A 136 -33.96 -16.12 2.36
N THR A 137 -34.49 -15.37 1.39
CA THR A 137 -35.63 -14.45 1.57
C THR A 137 -36.97 -15.11 1.28
N ASP A 138 -38.06 -14.52 1.78
CA ASP A 138 -39.42 -14.97 1.46
C ASP A 138 -39.75 -14.79 -0.04
N ALA A 139 -39.14 -13.82 -0.70
CA ALA A 139 -39.21 -13.63 -2.15
C ALA A 139 -38.58 -14.82 -2.91
N GLN A 140 -37.37 -15.25 -2.52
CA GLN A 140 -36.71 -16.42 -3.11
C GLN A 140 -37.48 -17.71 -2.85
N GLY A 141 -38.06 -17.86 -1.65
CA GLY A 141 -38.94 -19.00 -1.40
C GLY A 141 -40.24 -18.92 -2.19
N LYS A 142 -40.86 -17.74 -2.37
CA LYS A 142 -42.03 -17.55 -3.26
C LYS A 142 -41.69 -17.94 -4.70
N THR A 143 -40.50 -17.59 -5.17
CA THR A 143 -39.96 -18.02 -6.47
C THR A 143 -39.93 -19.54 -6.60
N ALA A 144 -39.34 -20.23 -5.62
CA ALA A 144 -39.28 -21.69 -5.63
C ALA A 144 -40.67 -22.34 -5.58
N ILE A 145 -41.59 -21.77 -4.80
CA ILE A 145 -42.99 -22.20 -4.73
C ILE A 145 -43.70 -21.99 -6.07
N ASN A 146 -43.48 -20.87 -6.75
CA ASN A 146 -44.05 -20.61 -8.06
C ASN A 146 -43.48 -21.54 -9.14
N ALA A 147 -42.19 -21.88 -9.07
CA ALA A 147 -41.57 -22.84 -9.98
C ALA A 147 -42.20 -24.24 -9.82
N LEU A 148 -42.38 -24.68 -8.56
CA LEU A 148 -43.08 -25.93 -8.26
C LEU A 148 -44.54 -25.91 -8.71
N GLN A 149 -45.26 -24.80 -8.48
CA GLN A 149 -46.63 -24.62 -8.96
C GLN A 149 -46.68 -24.71 -10.49
N GLY A 150 -45.74 -24.09 -11.20
CA GLY A 150 -45.63 -24.16 -12.65
C GLY A 150 -45.39 -25.58 -13.17
N LEU A 151 -44.61 -26.40 -12.47
CA LEU A 151 -44.46 -27.82 -12.81
C LEU A 151 -45.76 -28.59 -12.60
N VAL A 152 -46.46 -28.35 -11.49
CA VAL A 152 -47.76 -28.98 -11.22
C VAL A 152 -48.81 -28.54 -12.24
N ASP A 153 -48.83 -27.27 -12.62
CA ASP A 153 -49.72 -26.74 -13.64
C ASP A 153 -49.38 -27.30 -15.03
N GLY A 154 -48.09 -27.45 -15.35
CA GLY A 154 -47.63 -28.11 -16.57
C GLY A 154 -48.05 -29.56 -16.67
N LEU A 155 -47.95 -30.30 -15.55
CA LEU A 155 -48.45 -31.67 -15.43
C LEU A 155 -49.98 -31.73 -15.62
N LYS A 156 -50.73 -30.78 -15.04
CA LYS A 156 -52.19 -30.70 -15.18
C LYS A 156 -52.65 -30.28 -16.58
N ASN A 157 -51.86 -29.47 -17.30
CA ASN A 157 -52.22 -28.89 -18.60
C ASN A 157 -51.53 -29.56 -19.81
N GLY A 158 -50.58 -30.49 -19.60
CA GLY A 158 -49.97 -31.30 -20.65
C GLY A 158 -48.73 -30.71 -21.34
N TYR A 159 -47.97 -29.82 -20.68
CA TYR A 159 -46.78 -29.16 -21.27
C TYR A 159 -45.70 -28.84 -20.20
N PHE A 160 -44.41 -29.05 -20.51
CA PHE A 160 -43.26 -28.74 -19.64
C PHE A 160 -42.18 -27.89 -20.32
N GLN A 161 -41.58 -26.95 -19.57
CA GLN A 161 -40.35 -26.22 -19.95
C GLN A 161 -39.11 -27.12 -19.73
N SER A 162 -38.03 -26.92 -20.50
CA SER A 162 -36.79 -27.71 -20.34
C SER A 162 -36.05 -27.37 -19.04
N PRO A 163 -35.25 -28.29 -18.46
CA PRO A 163 -34.45 -28.01 -17.26
C PRO A 163 -33.54 -26.78 -17.39
N GLU A 164 -32.93 -26.58 -18.55
CA GLU A 164 -32.05 -25.45 -18.84
C GLU A 164 -32.84 -24.13 -18.91
N ALA A 165 -34.07 -24.16 -19.42
CA ALA A 165 -34.96 -23.02 -19.42
C ALA A 165 -35.41 -22.66 -17.99
N LEU A 166 -35.68 -23.66 -17.15
CA LEU A 166 -35.99 -23.46 -15.73
C LEU A 166 -34.80 -22.86 -14.96
N GLN A 167 -33.58 -23.30 -15.25
CA GLN A 167 -32.37 -22.72 -14.64
C GLN A 167 -32.15 -21.27 -15.07
N ALA A 168 -32.32 -20.97 -16.37
CA ALA A 168 -32.23 -19.59 -16.87
C ALA A 168 -33.34 -18.69 -16.30
N LYS A 169 -34.56 -19.22 -16.13
CA LYS A 169 -35.66 -18.55 -15.46
C LYS A 169 -35.31 -18.14 -14.02
N ILE A 170 -34.66 -19.02 -13.25
CA ILE A 170 -34.19 -18.70 -11.89
C ILE A 170 -33.21 -17.52 -11.92
N SER A 171 -32.25 -17.52 -12.85
CA SER A 171 -31.32 -16.41 -13.04
C SER A 171 -32.06 -15.09 -13.29
N VAL A 172 -33.06 -15.08 -14.17
CA VAL A 172 -33.88 -13.88 -14.42
C VAL A 172 -34.59 -13.40 -13.15
N MET A 173 -35.11 -14.31 -12.33
CA MET A 173 -35.80 -13.97 -11.09
C MET A 173 -34.86 -13.35 -10.05
N ASP A 174 -33.61 -13.82 -9.95
CA ASP A 174 -32.59 -13.21 -9.10
C ASP A 174 -32.24 -11.78 -9.57
N HIS A 175 -32.12 -11.57 -10.88
CA HIS A 175 -31.89 -10.23 -11.45
C HIS A 175 -33.09 -9.30 -11.23
N ILE A 176 -34.33 -9.78 -11.40
CA ILE A 176 -35.54 -9.02 -11.07
C ILE A 176 -35.49 -8.55 -9.62
N GLN A 177 -35.17 -9.46 -8.68
CA GLN A 177 -35.12 -9.12 -7.26
C GLN A 177 -34.03 -8.08 -6.97
N ASN A 178 -32.81 -8.34 -7.43
CA ASN A 178 -31.66 -7.45 -7.21
C ASN A 178 -31.94 -6.07 -7.81
N TYR A 179 -32.33 -5.99 -9.08
CA TYR A 179 -32.53 -4.71 -9.75
C TYR A 179 -33.80 -3.98 -9.32
N SER A 180 -34.83 -4.70 -8.84
CA SER A 180 -35.98 -4.06 -8.18
C SER A 180 -35.57 -3.36 -6.89
N TYR A 181 -34.73 -4.01 -6.07
CA TYR A 181 -34.17 -3.37 -4.89
C TYR A 181 -33.34 -2.14 -5.26
N GLN A 182 -32.50 -2.23 -6.29
CA GLN A 182 -31.70 -1.09 -6.74
C GLN A 182 -32.58 0.06 -7.28
N ALA A 183 -33.63 -0.25 -8.05
CA ALA A 183 -34.58 0.75 -8.55
C ALA A 183 -35.35 1.46 -7.42
N ALA A 184 -35.66 0.74 -6.33
CA ALA A 184 -36.35 1.31 -5.17
C ALA A 184 -35.49 2.31 -4.37
N ARG A 185 -34.16 2.33 -4.58
CA ARG A 185 -33.24 3.28 -3.92
C ARG A 185 -33.28 4.69 -4.49
N ASP A 186 -33.84 4.88 -5.69
CA ASP A 186 -34.24 6.20 -6.17
C ASP A 186 -35.48 6.60 -5.37
N THR A 187 -35.36 7.47 -4.37
CA THR A 187 -36.47 7.92 -3.52
C THR A 187 -37.09 9.22 -3.99
N GLN A 188 -36.62 9.79 -5.11
CA GLN A 188 -37.12 11.06 -5.62
C GLN A 188 -38.62 10.98 -5.94
N PRO A 189 -39.39 12.06 -5.70
CA PRO A 189 -40.81 12.13 -6.05
C PRO A 189 -41.06 11.92 -7.55
N GLN A 190 -40.16 12.46 -8.38
CA GLN A 190 -40.12 12.20 -9.81
C GLN A 190 -38.93 11.28 -10.09
N LYS A 191 -39.21 10.03 -10.46
CA LYS A 191 -38.16 9.04 -10.76
C LYS A 191 -37.31 9.47 -11.94
N ASN A 192 -36.02 9.19 -11.86
CA ASN A 192 -35.12 9.41 -12.98
C ASN A 192 -35.52 8.55 -14.18
N LEU A 193 -35.27 9.05 -15.40
CA LEU A 193 -35.60 8.32 -16.63
C LEU A 193 -34.95 6.93 -16.66
N ALA A 194 -33.72 6.82 -16.15
CA ALA A 194 -33.03 5.53 -16.02
C ALA A 194 -33.77 4.56 -15.09
N THR A 195 -34.31 5.04 -13.97
CA THR A 195 -35.13 4.24 -13.05
C THR A 195 -36.42 3.76 -13.70
N VAL A 196 -37.12 4.65 -14.40
CA VAL A 196 -38.35 4.30 -15.12
C VAL A 196 -38.09 3.22 -16.17
N ASN A 197 -36.99 3.35 -16.92
CA ASN A 197 -36.62 2.37 -17.94
C ASN A 197 -36.19 1.02 -17.35
N LEU A 198 -35.42 1.02 -16.25
CA LEU A 198 -35.04 -0.21 -15.56
C LEU A 198 -36.29 -0.92 -15.01
N ILE A 199 -37.23 -0.20 -14.41
CA ILE A 199 -38.52 -0.74 -13.99
C ILE A 199 -39.27 -1.34 -15.19
N GLY A 200 -39.25 -0.66 -16.34
CA GLY A 200 -39.84 -1.20 -17.57
C GLY A 200 -39.21 -2.51 -18.04
N LEU A 201 -37.89 -2.66 -17.94
CA LEU A 201 -37.21 -3.93 -18.24
C LEU A 201 -37.53 -5.02 -17.20
N ILE A 202 -37.63 -4.65 -15.93
CA ILE A 202 -38.02 -5.55 -14.84
C ILE A 202 -39.44 -6.07 -15.06
N GLU A 203 -40.40 -5.23 -15.45
CA GLU A 203 -41.77 -5.66 -15.74
C GLU A 203 -41.82 -6.63 -16.94
N LYS A 204 -41.06 -6.36 -18.01
CA LYS A 204 -40.91 -7.32 -19.12
C LYS A 204 -40.34 -8.66 -18.66
N ALA A 205 -39.35 -8.63 -17.78
CA ALA A 205 -38.76 -9.83 -17.21
C ALA A 205 -39.77 -10.61 -16.34
N LYS A 206 -40.60 -9.91 -15.54
CA LYS A 206 -41.69 -10.52 -14.76
C LYS A 206 -42.73 -11.18 -15.66
N GLU A 207 -43.15 -10.49 -16.73
CA GLU A 207 -44.07 -11.05 -17.73
C GLU A 207 -43.49 -12.33 -18.35
N LEU A 208 -42.20 -12.31 -18.73
CA LEU A 208 -41.52 -13.46 -19.33
C LEU A 208 -41.42 -14.65 -18.37
N VAL A 209 -41.15 -14.41 -17.08
CA VAL A 209 -41.12 -15.46 -16.04
C VAL A 209 -42.51 -16.09 -15.86
N CYS A 210 -43.60 -15.38 -16.12
CA CYS A 210 -44.95 -15.93 -16.10
C CYS A 210 -45.32 -16.70 -17.38
N ASP A 211 -44.54 -16.58 -18.46
CA ASP A 211 -44.80 -17.28 -19.72
C ASP A 211 -44.29 -18.73 -19.67
N ILE A 212 -45.25 -19.66 -19.62
CA ILE A 212 -44.95 -21.09 -19.65
C ILE A 212 -44.33 -21.54 -20.98
N LYS A 213 -44.39 -20.74 -22.05
CA LYS A 213 -43.81 -21.06 -23.36
C LYS A 213 -42.43 -20.43 -23.59
N ALA A 214 -41.95 -19.57 -22.68
CA ALA A 214 -40.64 -18.94 -22.80
C ALA A 214 -39.51 -19.99 -22.80
N THR A 215 -38.54 -19.77 -23.67
CA THR A 215 -37.38 -20.65 -23.88
C THR A 215 -36.15 -20.15 -23.11
N LYS A 216 -35.12 -20.99 -22.97
CA LYS A 216 -33.83 -20.59 -22.40
C LYS A 216 -33.29 -19.31 -23.07
N LYS A 217 -33.38 -19.21 -24.40
CA LYS A 217 -32.88 -18.06 -25.16
C LYS A 217 -33.59 -16.76 -24.77
N ASP A 218 -34.89 -16.82 -24.52
CA ASP A 218 -35.66 -15.64 -24.10
C ASP A 218 -35.20 -15.16 -22.72
N TYR A 219 -34.96 -16.09 -21.78
CA TYR A 219 -34.44 -15.78 -20.45
C TYR A 219 -33.00 -15.25 -20.46
N ASP A 220 -32.13 -15.84 -21.29
CA ASP A 220 -30.75 -15.36 -21.45
C ASP A 220 -30.75 -13.92 -21.99
N GLN A 221 -31.57 -13.63 -23.01
CA GLN A 221 -31.64 -12.30 -23.60
C GLN A 221 -32.12 -11.23 -22.61
N ILE A 222 -33.19 -11.49 -21.85
CA ILE A 222 -33.68 -10.49 -20.89
C ILE A 222 -32.68 -10.29 -19.73
N THR A 223 -31.91 -11.32 -19.37
CA THR A 223 -30.83 -11.20 -18.38
C THR A 223 -29.73 -10.28 -18.90
N GLU A 224 -29.29 -10.46 -20.15
CA GLU A 224 -28.30 -9.61 -20.80
C GLU A 224 -28.78 -8.16 -20.87
N ASP A 225 -30.02 -7.93 -21.33
CA ASP A 225 -30.63 -6.59 -21.41
C ASP A 225 -30.68 -5.90 -20.04
N LEU A 226 -31.07 -6.64 -18.98
CA LEU A 226 -31.11 -6.12 -17.62
C LEU A 226 -29.71 -5.76 -17.10
N CYS A 227 -28.72 -6.64 -17.29
CA CYS A 227 -27.34 -6.43 -16.84
C CYS A 227 -26.66 -5.27 -17.57
N GLU A 228 -26.81 -5.20 -18.89
CA GLU A 228 -26.26 -4.12 -19.71
C GLU A 228 -26.86 -2.78 -19.30
N TYR A 229 -28.19 -2.72 -19.15
CA TYR A 229 -28.86 -1.49 -18.76
C TYR A 229 -28.52 -1.04 -17.35
N TYR A 230 -28.53 -1.98 -16.38
CA TYR A 230 -28.19 -1.71 -14.99
C TYR A 230 -26.79 -1.11 -14.88
N THR A 231 -25.81 -1.76 -15.51
CA THR A 231 -24.39 -1.39 -15.42
C THR A 231 -24.09 -0.09 -16.17
N ASN A 232 -24.57 0.03 -17.42
CA ASN A 232 -24.11 1.09 -18.32
C ASN A 232 -25.01 2.33 -18.36
N LYS A 233 -26.25 2.25 -17.85
CA LYS A 233 -27.23 3.35 -17.92
C LYS A 233 -27.78 3.75 -16.56
N PHE A 234 -28.14 2.79 -15.72
CA PHE A 234 -28.79 3.04 -14.44
C PHE A 234 -27.81 3.48 -13.36
N LEU A 235 -26.79 2.67 -13.05
CA LEU A 235 -25.79 2.93 -12.00
C LEU A 235 -25.10 4.31 -12.13
N PRO A 236 -24.63 4.75 -13.31
CA PRO A 236 -23.96 6.04 -13.45
C PRO A 236 -24.85 7.26 -13.19
N THR A 237 -26.18 7.12 -13.35
CA THR A 237 -27.12 8.25 -13.31
C THR A 237 -27.51 8.63 -11.88
N LEU A 238 -27.64 7.66 -10.99
CA LEU A 238 -28.27 7.87 -9.68
C LEU A 238 -27.30 8.14 -8.53
N CYS A 239 -25.99 8.07 -8.78
CA CYS A 239 -24.96 8.38 -7.78
C CYS A 239 -25.16 7.64 -6.44
N PHE A 240 -25.28 6.31 -6.47
CA PHE A 240 -25.12 5.43 -5.30
C PHE A 240 -24.22 4.23 -5.64
N GLY A 241 -23.78 3.46 -4.64
CA GLY A 241 -22.81 2.37 -4.86
C GLY A 241 -21.42 2.86 -5.26
N LYS A 242 -20.74 2.11 -6.13
CA LYS A 242 -19.36 2.40 -6.56
C LYS A 242 -19.19 3.79 -7.24
N PRO A 243 -20.04 4.23 -8.18
CA PRO A 243 -19.92 5.57 -8.78
C PRO A 243 -20.01 6.73 -7.76
N PHE A 244 -20.85 6.58 -6.73
CA PHE A 244 -20.94 7.56 -5.64
C PHE A 244 -19.66 7.64 -4.83
N GLN A 245 -19.15 6.48 -4.43
CA GLN A 245 -17.92 6.36 -3.68
C GLN A 245 -16.74 6.97 -4.45
N GLU A 246 -16.62 6.68 -5.75
CA GLU A 246 -15.59 7.27 -6.61
C GLU A 246 -15.67 8.80 -6.66
N LYS A 247 -16.89 9.36 -6.77
CA LYS A 247 -17.11 10.81 -6.74
C LYS A 247 -16.70 11.43 -5.39
N ALA A 248 -17.10 10.81 -4.27
CA ALA A 248 -16.74 11.25 -2.93
C ALA A 248 -15.23 11.19 -2.72
N ARG A 249 -14.58 10.10 -3.14
CA ARG A 249 -13.13 9.95 -3.07
C ARG A 249 -12.40 11.01 -3.88
N LYS A 250 -12.88 11.36 -5.07
CA LYS A 250 -12.27 12.44 -5.86
C LYS A 250 -12.25 13.77 -5.10
N LEU A 251 -13.34 14.09 -4.39
CA LEU A 251 -13.43 15.28 -3.55
C LEU A 251 -12.51 15.18 -2.33
N TYR A 252 -12.55 14.04 -1.66
CA TYR A 252 -11.67 13.72 -0.53
C TYR A 252 -10.20 13.91 -0.89
N PHE A 253 -9.71 13.26 -1.96
CA PHE A 253 -8.32 13.35 -2.38
C PHE A 253 -7.91 14.75 -2.83
N ALA A 254 -8.84 15.55 -3.38
CA ALA A 254 -8.57 16.94 -3.68
C ALA A 254 -8.26 17.76 -2.42
N ALA A 255 -8.99 17.53 -1.32
CA ALA A 255 -8.69 18.14 -0.03
C ALA A 255 -7.46 17.51 0.64
N ALA A 256 -7.27 16.21 0.46
CA ALA A 256 -6.21 15.43 1.08
C ALA A 256 -4.81 15.80 0.58
N LYS A 257 -4.68 16.28 -0.66
CA LYS A 257 -3.44 16.81 -1.23
C LYS A 257 -2.76 17.87 -0.35
N ASP A 258 -3.55 18.63 0.41
CA ASP A 258 -3.10 19.71 1.29
C ASP A 258 -3.28 19.37 2.79
N ALA A 259 -3.54 18.11 3.15
CA ALA A 259 -3.77 17.66 4.53
C ALA A 259 -2.63 18.02 5.51
N HIS A 260 -1.39 18.11 5.03
CA HIS A 260 -0.23 18.54 5.80
C HIS A 260 -0.34 19.98 6.29
N LEU A 261 -1.09 20.83 5.59
CA LEU A 261 -1.36 22.22 5.96
C LEU A 261 -2.44 22.36 7.02
N TYR A 262 -3.27 21.33 7.26
CA TYR A 262 -4.44 21.41 8.15
C TYR A 262 -4.26 20.68 9.48
N THR A 263 -4.91 21.15 10.54
CA THR A 263 -4.87 20.52 11.86
C THR A 263 -5.35 19.07 11.79
N ALA A 264 -4.87 18.24 12.71
CA ALA A 264 -5.29 16.85 12.77
C ALA A 264 -6.79 16.71 13.05
N GLU A 265 -7.30 17.52 13.98
CA GLU A 265 -8.71 17.50 14.36
C GLU A 265 -9.63 17.89 13.19
N SER A 266 -9.31 18.95 12.44
CA SER A 266 -10.16 19.36 11.32
C SER A 266 -10.15 18.32 10.19
N PHE A 267 -8.99 17.72 9.91
CA PHE A 267 -8.88 16.72 8.86
C PHE A 267 -9.51 15.37 9.25
N GLU A 268 -9.46 14.99 10.53
CA GLU A 268 -10.14 13.79 11.04
C GLU A 268 -11.65 13.81 10.77
N LYS A 269 -12.28 14.99 10.80
CA LYS A 269 -13.69 15.17 10.42
C LYS A 269 -13.94 14.83 8.94
N VAL A 270 -13.04 15.26 8.05
CA VAL A 270 -13.08 14.92 6.61
C VAL A 270 -12.94 13.41 6.42
N SER A 271 -11.98 12.80 7.10
CA SER A 271 -11.76 11.36 7.06
C SER A 271 -12.93 10.56 7.64
N ALA A 272 -13.55 11.04 8.71
CA ALA A 272 -14.73 10.41 9.31
C ALA A 272 -15.95 10.45 8.38
N ALA A 273 -16.14 11.57 7.66
CA ALA A 273 -17.17 11.69 6.63
C ALA A 273 -16.93 10.69 5.49
N MET A 274 -15.69 10.57 5.00
CA MET A 274 -15.32 9.58 3.97
C MET A 274 -15.51 8.13 4.46
N ASN A 275 -15.11 7.82 5.69
CA ASN A 275 -15.31 6.51 6.31
C ASN A 275 -16.80 6.14 6.43
N THR A 276 -17.66 7.13 6.66
CA THR A 276 -19.11 6.93 6.69
C THR A 276 -19.64 6.57 5.30
N ILE A 277 -19.13 7.24 4.26
CA ILE A 277 -19.44 6.93 2.86
C ILE A 277 -19.00 5.51 2.50
N ASP A 278 -17.75 5.13 2.77
CA ASP A 278 -17.23 3.80 2.44
C ASP A 278 -18.02 2.68 3.13
N LYS A 279 -18.43 2.89 4.39
CA LYS A 279 -19.23 1.92 5.14
C LYS A 279 -20.64 1.74 4.58
N LYS A 280 -21.24 2.78 3.99
CA LYS A 280 -22.66 2.79 3.61
C LYS A 280 -22.93 2.74 2.10
N CYS A 281 -21.97 3.06 1.24
CA CYS A 281 -22.18 3.29 -0.19
C CYS A 281 -22.96 2.17 -0.91
N ASN A 282 -22.71 0.91 -0.55
CA ASN A 282 -23.34 -0.25 -1.18
C ASN A 282 -24.83 -0.39 -0.88
N ASN A 283 -25.31 0.12 0.27
CA ASN A 283 -26.69 -0.05 0.74
C ASN A 283 -27.45 1.27 0.95
N ALA A 284 -26.79 2.43 0.78
CA ALA A 284 -27.39 3.74 1.02
C ALA A 284 -28.48 4.11 0.00
N TYR A 285 -29.54 4.77 0.44
CA TYR A 285 -30.52 5.40 -0.46
C TYR A 285 -29.96 6.71 -1.04
N ASP A 286 -30.53 7.20 -2.14
CA ASP A 286 -30.09 8.44 -2.80
C ASP A 286 -30.09 9.68 -1.88
N TYR A 287 -31.06 9.80 -0.97
CA TYR A 287 -31.09 10.88 0.03
C TYR A 287 -29.95 10.76 1.07
N GLU A 288 -29.59 9.54 1.48
CA GLU A 288 -28.45 9.29 2.37
C GLU A 288 -27.14 9.62 1.65
N CYS A 289 -27.00 9.22 0.39
CA CYS A 289 -25.85 9.59 -0.45
C CYS A 289 -25.71 11.11 -0.57
N THR A 290 -26.82 11.83 -0.77
CA THR A 290 -26.84 13.29 -0.85
C THR A 290 -26.39 13.92 0.47
N GLN A 291 -26.90 13.43 1.61
CA GLN A 291 -26.51 13.94 2.92
C GLN A 291 -25.04 13.66 3.23
N MET A 292 -24.56 12.43 3.00
CA MET A 292 -23.16 12.07 3.25
C MET A 292 -22.18 12.86 2.38
N MET A 293 -22.53 13.14 1.11
CA MET A 293 -21.72 14.01 0.25
C MET A 293 -21.64 15.43 0.81
N LYS A 294 -22.78 15.96 1.27
CA LYS A 294 -22.82 17.28 1.90
C LYS A 294 -21.97 17.31 3.18
N ASP A 295 -22.05 16.28 4.02
CA ASP A 295 -21.25 16.19 5.25
C ASP A 295 -19.75 16.17 4.93
N LEU A 296 -19.33 15.52 3.83
CA LEU A 296 -17.96 15.56 3.34
C LEU A 296 -17.57 16.97 2.85
N GLU A 297 -18.41 17.62 2.04
CA GLU A 297 -18.20 18.99 1.54
C GLU A 297 -18.10 20.02 2.68
N ASP A 298 -19.00 19.93 3.67
CA ASP A 298 -19.03 20.77 4.86
C ASP A 298 -17.77 20.54 5.72
N SER A 299 -17.34 19.28 5.89
CA SER A 299 -16.11 18.95 6.61
C SER A 299 -14.87 19.51 5.92
N ILE A 300 -14.80 19.45 4.58
CA ILE A 300 -13.70 20.02 3.79
C ILE A 300 -13.69 21.55 3.92
N SER A 301 -14.87 22.17 3.88
CA SER A 301 -15.00 23.63 4.05
C SER A 301 -14.61 24.09 5.46
N GLY A 302 -14.66 23.19 6.44
CA GLY A 302 -14.27 23.41 7.84
C GLY A 302 -12.80 23.09 8.17
N LEU A 303 -11.94 22.90 7.17
CA LEU A 303 -10.52 22.65 7.39
C LEU A 303 -9.81 23.86 8.01
N GLU A 304 -9.01 23.62 9.05
CA GLU A 304 -8.28 24.64 9.79
C GLU A 304 -6.78 24.50 9.56
N TYR A 305 -6.06 25.59 9.25
CA TYR A 305 -4.61 25.53 9.02
C TYR A 305 -3.81 25.28 10.31
N LYS A 306 -2.75 24.47 10.22
CA LYS A 306 -1.76 24.31 11.28
C LYS A 306 -1.01 25.63 11.48
N GLN A 307 -0.77 25.99 12.74
CA GLN A 307 0.28 26.96 13.06
C GLN A 307 1.63 26.25 13.04
N LEU A 308 2.39 26.43 11.97
CA LEU A 308 3.75 25.90 11.88
C LEU A 308 4.71 26.80 12.67
N LYS A 309 5.65 26.18 13.39
CA LYS A 309 6.81 26.91 13.92
C LYS A 309 7.62 27.49 12.76
N THR A 310 8.26 28.63 13.00
CA THR A 310 9.03 29.34 11.98
C THR A 310 10.53 29.18 12.22
N ALA A 311 11.25 28.72 11.20
CA ALA A 311 12.70 28.76 11.13
C ALA A 311 13.16 29.98 10.33
N THR A 312 14.02 30.82 10.91
CA THR A 312 14.68 31.91 10.17
C THR A 312 16.06 31.48 9.77
N VAL A 313 16.34 31.53 8.46
CA VAL A 313 17.65 31.24 7.88
C VAL A 313 18.30 32.55 7.47
N THR A 314 19.56 32.74 7.83
CA THR A 314 20.33 33.94 7.51
C THR A 314 21.67 33.55 6.91
N LEU A 315 22.19 34.41 6.04
CA LEU A 315 23.53 34.27 5.47
C LEU A 315 24.44 35.32 6.10
N SER A 316 25.58 34.89 6.60
CA SER A 316 26.68 35.78 6.99
C SER A 316 27.90 35.46 6.14
N ASN A 317 28.73 36.46 5.84
CA ASN A 317 29.90 36.25 5.02
C ASN A 317 31.18 36.83 5.64
N ILE A 318 32.30 36.19 5.31
CA ILE A 318 33.64 36.63 5.64
C ILE A 318 34.40 36.75 4.32
N GLU A 319 34.90 37.96 4.06
CA GLU A 319 35.65 38.26 2.86
C GLU A 319 37.16 38.22 3.11
N ALA A 320 37.87 37.50 2.25
CA ALA A 320 39.31 37.59 2.10
C ALA A 320 39.67 38.15 0.72
N THR A 321 40.96 38.38 0.48
CA THR A 321 41.47 38.96 -0.78
C THR A 321 41.01 38.18 -2.01
N GLU A 322 41.05 36.84 -1.94
CA GLU A 322 40.74 35.95 -3.09
C GLU A 322 39.48 35.10 -2.90
N THR A 323 38.94 35.04 -1.69
CA THR A 323 37.82 34.15 -1.35
C THR A 323 36.70 34.86 -0.61
N LEU A 324 35.51 34.28 -0.71
CA LEU A 324 34.31 34.64 0.02
C LEU A 324 33.78 33.39 0.71
N THR A 325 33.73 33.39 2.05
CA THR A 325 33.11 32.31 2.82
C THR A 325 31.75 32.76 3.28
N VAL A 326 30.72 31.95 3.02
CA VAL A 326 29.33 32.18 3.42
C VAL A 326 28.95 31.14 4.45
N SER A 327 28.59 31.58 5.65
CA SER A 327 28.02 30.73 6.70
C SER A 327 26.50 30.82 6.64
N ILE A 328 25.85 29.66 6.67
CA ILE A 328 24.39 29.52 6.67
C ILE A 328 23.97 29.29 8.11
N ASN A 329 23.23 30.25 8.68
CA ASN A 329 22.82 30.21 10.07
C ASN A 329 21.30 30.04 10.19
N ILE A 330 20.87 29.31 11.22
CA ILE A 330 19.45 29.11 11.53
C ILE A 330 19.12 29.65 12.93
N SER A 331 17.90 30.14 13.13
CA SER A 331 17.38 30.58 14.43
C SER A 331 17.50 29.49 15.50
N GLY A 332 17.88 29.88 16.72
CA GLY A 332 17.89 28.98 17.88
C GLY A 332 16.48 28.65 18.38
N GLY A 333 16.38 27.63 19.24
CA GLY A 333 15.14 27.07 19.78
C GLY A 333 14.47 25.98 18.92
N LEU A 334 15.19 25.39 17.95
CA LEU A 334 14.67 24.38 17.03
C LEU A 334 15.45 23.07 17.16
N ASN A 335 14.76 21.93 17.09
CA ASN A 335 15.43 20.63 17.07
C ASN A 335 15.39 20.03 15.66
N LEU A 336 16.10 20.69 14.74
CA LEU A 336 16.06 20.38 13.31
C LEU A 336 16.81 19.07 13.02
N ILE A 337 16.11 18.08 12.46
CA ILE A 337 16.69 16.77 12.10
C ILE A 337 16.83 16.57 10.59
N TYR A 338 16.08 17.32 9.79
CA TYR A 338 16.08 17.21 8.33
C TYR A 338 15.82 18.57 7.67
N GLY A 339 16.41 18.79 6.49
CA GLY A 339 16.06 19.92 5.62
C GLY A 339 16.93 20.00 4.38
N ASN A 340 16.35 20.48 3.28
CA ASN A 340 17.04 20.70 2.01
C ASN A 340 17.50 22.16 1.91
N PHE A 341 18.76 22.37 1.55
CA PHE A 341 19.37 23.69 1.42
C PHE A 341 20.03 23.83 0.06
N ASN A 342 19.58 24.83 -0.72
CA ASN A 342 20.16 25.14 -2.02
C ASN A 342 20.64 26.59 -2.03
N LEU A 343 21.96 26.76 -2.11
CA LEU A 343 22.64 28.03 -2.16
C LEU A 343 22.96 28.38 -3.62
N PHE A 344 22.41 29.48 -4.09
CA PHE A 344 22.59 29.99 -5.45
C PHE A 344 23.57 31.14 -5.50
N TYR A 345 24.37 31.20 -6.55
CA TYR A 345 25.38 32.25 -6.74
C TYR A 345 25.58 32.57 -8.22
N ASP A 346 26.03 33.79 -8.54
CA ASP A 346 26.41 34.14 -9.91
C ASP A 346 27.80 33.57 -10.26
N ASP A 347 27.82 32.53 -11.09
CA ASP A 347 29.03 31.80 -11.48
C ASP A 347 29.99 32.58 -12.40
N ARG A 348 29.58 33.76 -12.87
CA ARG A 348 30.45 34.67 -13.63
C ARG A 348 31.41 35.42 -12.71
N ILE A 349 31.02 35.60 -11.45
CA ILE A 349 31.78 36.36 -10.45
C ILE A 349 32.32 35.49 -9.32
N LEU A 350 31.73 34.32 -9.08
CA LEU A 350 32.13 33.37 -8.05
C LEU A 350 32.36 31.97 -8.62
N GLU A 351 33.18 31.20 -7.92
CA GLU A 351 33.41 29.78 -8.21
C GLU A 351 33.45 28.99 -6.90
N TYR A 352 32.66 27.92 -6.80
CA TYR A 352 32.69 27.06 -5.63
C TYR A 352 34.11 26.50 -5.40
N LYS A 353 34.58 26.56 -4.15
CA LYS A 353 35.89 26.05 -3.72
C LYS A 353 35.77 24.85 -2.79
N SER A 354 35.01 25.01 -1.70
CA SER A 354 34.92 24.01 -0.64
C SER A 354 33.70 24.25 0.25
N SER A 355 33.35 23.25 1.06
CA SER A 355 32.26 23.30 2.04
C SER A 355 32.68 22.59 3.33
N SER A 356 32.13 23.04 4.47
CA SER A 356 32.27 22.35 5.77
C SER A 356 31.44 21.07 5.88
N ARG A 357 30.59 20.81 4.89
CA ARG A 357 29.79 19.59 4.73
C ARG A 357 29.92 19.06 3.31
N THR A 358 29.50 17.84 3.09
CA THR A 358 29.38 17.33 1.74
C THR A 358 28.20 17.95 1.03
N VAL A 359 28.42 18.30 -0.24
CA VAL A 359 27.48 19.05 -1.07
C VAL A 359 27.48 18.48 -2.48
N LYS A 360 26.36 18.62 -3.17
CA LYS A 360 26.25 18.45 -4.62
C LYS A 360 26.39 19.83 -5.27
N THR A 361 27.24 19.96 -6.27
CA THR A 361 27.39 21.23 -7.01
C THR A 361 26.71 21.12 -8.36
N GLY A 362 25.92 22.14 -8.70
CA GLY A 362 25.20 22.25 -9.96
C GLY A 362 25.63 23.50 -10.73
N LYS A 363 24.92 23.79 -11.82
CA LYS A 363 25.02 25.10 -12.45
C LYS A 363 24.55 26.15 -11.43
N ASN A 364 25.46 27.04 -11.05
CA ASN A 364 25.20 28.22 -10.20
C ASN A 364 24.58 27.89 -8.83
N SER A 365 24.78 26.67 -8.35
CA SER A 365 24.13 26.15 -7.15
C SER A 365 25.05 25.22 -6.36
N VAL A 366 24.86 25.22 -5.04
CA VAL A 366 25.43 24.27 -4.09
C VAL A 366 24.28 23.74 -3.25
N PHE A 367 24.02 22.44 -3.34
CA PHE A 367 22.95 21.75 -2.63
C PHE A 367 23.52 20.88 -1.52
N PHE A 368 22.90 20.92 -0.35
CA PHE A 368 23.15 19.94 0.70
C PHE A 368 21.87 19.66 1.49
N ARG A 369 21.88 18.53 2.17
CA ARG A 369 20.80 18.11 3.06
C ARG A 369 21.34 18.03 4.48
N LEU A 370 20.52 18.45 5.43
CA LEU A 370 20.79 18.23 6.85
C LEU A 370 20.20 16.86 7.26
N ASP A 371 20.98 16.04 7.95
CA ASP A 371 20.63 14.67 8.33
C ASP A 371 21.10 14.31 9.77
N SER A 372 21.16 15.29 10.67
CA SER A 372 21.91 15.13 11.92
C SER A 372 21.17 15.52 13.18
N ALA A 373 21.14 14.59 14.13
CA ALA A 373 20.97 14.79 15.58
C ALA A 373 22.14 15.57 16.25
N ASP A 374 23.00 16.24 15.47
CA ASP A 374 24.21 16.93 15.97
C ASP A 374 23.97 18.40 16.33
N CYS A 375 22.76 18.90 16.16
CA CYS A 375 22.38 20.23 16.57
C CYS A 375 20.97 20.23 17.16
N PRO A 376 20.81 19.84 18.44
CA PRO A 376 19.72 20.41 19.23
C PRO A 376 19.99 21.92 19.30
N LEU A 377 19.43 22.71 18.38
CA LEU A 377 19.70 24.14 18.28
C LEU A 377 18.96 24.82 19.43
N ASN A 378 19.50 24.74 20.64
CA ASN A 378 19.04 25.58 21.75
C ASN A 378 19.53 27.03 21.58
N GLU A 379 20.49 27.25 20.67
CA GLU A 379 21.06 28.55 20.30
C GLU A 379 21.22 28.66 18.77
N PRO A 380 21.26 29.87 18.19
CA PRO A 380 21.56 30.06 16.78
C PRO A 380 22.91 29.42 16.42
N CYS A 381 22.94 28.61 15.36
CA CYS A 381 24.17 27.95 14.92
C CYS A 381 24.37 28.06 13.41
N SER A 382 25.64 27.99 13.00
CA SER A 382 26.03 27.81 11.60
C SER A 382 25.89 26.33 11.24
N ILE A 383 24.99 26.02 10.31
CA ILE A 383 24.77 24.65 9.84
C ILE A 383 25.72 24.27 8.72
N ALA A 384 26.25 25.22 7.95
CA ALA A 384 27.23 24.95 6.90
C ALA A 384 28.01 26.21 6.54
N GLU A 385 29.27 26.04 6.12
CA GLU A 385 30.12 27.09 5.57
C GLU A 385 30.55 26.73 4.16
N ILE A 386 30.23 27.60 3.20
CA ILE A 386 30.56 27.42 1.78
C ILE A 386 31.57 28.48 1.37
N THR A 387 32.72 28.06 0.83
CA THR A 387 33.78 28.95 0.37
C THR A 387 33.79 29.04 -1.16
N PHE A 388 33.92 30.26 -1.67
CA PHE A 388 34.02 30.58 -3.09
C PHE A 388 35.32 31.31 -3.41
N ILE A 389 35.84 31.12 -4.63
CA ILE A 389 36.88 31.94 -5.24
C ILE A 389 36.21 33.14 -5.94
N LYS A 390 36.79 34.33 -5.78
CA LYS A 390 36.35 35.57 -6.44
C LYS A 390 36.95 35.66 -7.84
N LYS A 391 36.13 35.62 -8.89
CA LYS A 391 36.55 35.81 -10.30
C LYS A 391 36.68 37.28 -10.70
N SER A 392 35.95 38.15 -10.00
CA SER A 392 35.96 39.59 -10.23
C SER A 392 35.94 40.37 -8.92
N SER A 393 36.52 41.58 -8.95
CA SER A 393 36.40 42.54 -7.86
C SER A 393 35.08 43.29 -7.97
N CYS A 394 34.00 42.67 -7.47
CA CYS A 394 32.68 43.28 -7.31
C CYS A 394 32.47 43.72 -5.85
N GLN A 395 31.73 44.82 -5.64
CA GLN A 395 31.38 45.30 -4.29
C GLN A 395 30.28 44.45 -3.62
N ASN A 396 29.43 43.81 -4.41
CA ASN A 396 28.33 42.96 -3.93
C ASN A 396 28.35 41.62 -4.67
N TYR A 397 28.10 40.53 -3.93
CA TYR A 397 27.98 39.18 -4.47
C TYR A 397 26.52 38.71 -4.32
N PRO A 398 25.78 38.47 -5.43
CA PRO A 398 24.41 37.94 -5.37
C PRO A 398 24.48 36.46 -4.99
N ILE A 399 24.22 36.20 -3.72
CA ILE A 399 24.11 34.86 -3.14
C ILE A 399 22.77 34.75 -2.46
N TYR A 400 22.03 33.69 -2.77
CA TYR A 400 20.67 33.46 -2.27
C TYR A 400 20.54 32.04 -1.76
N ILE A 401 19.63 31.83 -0.82
CA ILE A 401 19.36 30.50 -0.27
C ILE A 401 17.87 30.18 -0.37
N CYS A 402 17.58 28.99 -0.89
CA CYS A 402 16.26 28.37 -0.79
C CYS A 402 16.37 27.19 0.16
N CYS A 403 15.37 27.08 1.04
CA CYS A 403 15.27 26.03 2.03
C CYS A 403 13.91 25.34 1.87
N GLU A 404 13.91 24.01 1.87
CA GLU A 404 12.69 23.23 1.68
C GLU A 404 12.64 22.07 2.66
N LYS A 405 11.42 21.68 3.04
CA LYS A 405 11.15 20.49 3.88
C LYS A 405 11.92 20.49 5.22
N LEU A 406 12.09 21.62 5.88
CA LEU A 406 12.73 21.65 7.21
C LEU A 406 11.83 20.92 8.23
N ARG A 407 12.38 19.97 8.99
CA ARG A 407 11.64 19.17 9.97
C ARG A 407 12.28 19.10 11.35
N GLU A 408 11.46 19.19 12.40
CA GLU A 408 11.87 18.91 13.78
C GLU A 408 11.91 17.41 14.10
N GLU A 409 12.47 17.07 15.28
CA GLU A 409 12.61 15.69 15.75
C GLU A 409 11.29 14.90 15.78
N ASP A 410 10.15 15.56 15.95
CA ASP A 410 8.82 14.94 15.89
C ASP A 410 8.28 14.73 14.47
N GLY A 411 9.07 15.05 13.44
CA GLY A 411 8.72 14.94 12.03
C GLY A 411 7.95 16.13 11.46
N SER A 412 7.56 17.11 12.29
CA SER A 412 6.74 18.25 11.87
C SER A 412 7.48 19.19 10.92
N LEU A 413 6.78 19.67 9.88
CA LEU A 413 7.31 20.66 8.94
C LEU A 413 7.39 22.05 9.56
N LEU A 414 8.44 22.79 9.21
CA LEU A 414 8.64 24.18 9.61
C LEU A 414 8.29 25.14 8.48
N SER A 415 7.68 26.28 8.83
CA SER A 415 7.66 27.44 7.96
C SER A 415 9.05 28.06 7.91
N VAL A 416 9.52 28.47 6.75
CA VAL A 416 10.89 29.00 6.59
C VAL A 416 10.87 30.45 6.11
N ILE A 417 11.61 31.29 6.81
CA ILE A 417 11.92 32.66 6.39
C ILE A 417 13.38 32.68 5.93
N THR A 418 13.60 32.95 4.65
CA THR A 418 14.94 33.15 4.07
C THR A 418 15.12 34.64 3.69
N PRO A 419 16.37 35.09 3.45
CA PRO A 419 16.62 36.45 2.98
C PRO A 419 15.92 36.71 1.63
N GLU A 420 15.37 37.91 1.44
CA GLU A 420 14.69 38.27 0.19
C GLU A 420 15.64 38.22 -1.02
N ILE A 421 15.10 37.73 -2.15
CA ILE A 421 15.80 37.69 -3.42
C ILE A 421 15.62 39.02 -4.14
N ASN A 422 16.73 39.73 -4.34
CA ASN A 422 16.74 40.98 -5.10
C ASN A 422 16.81 40.71 -6.60
N THR A 423 15.64 40.56 -7.23
CA THR A 423 15.52 40.49 -8.69
C THR A 423 15.83 41.85 -9.34
N LEU A 424 16.44 41.83 -10.52
CA LEU A 424 16.80 43.02 -11.28
C LEU A 424 15.85 43.19 -12.48
N ASN A 425 15.51 44.44 -12.82
CA ASN A 425 14.63 44.81 -13.94
C ASN A 425 15.27 44.61 -15.34
N GLU A 426 16.11 43.60 -15.50
CA GLU A 426 16.70 43.16 -16.76
C GLU A 426 16.01 41.86 -17.18
N ASP A 427 15.42 41.85 -18.39
CA ASP A 427 14.76 40.66 -18.94
C ASP A 427 15.80 39.73 -19.56
N LEU A 428 15.76 38.47 -19.14
CA LEU A 428 16.58 37.38 -19.64
C LEU A 428 15.69 36.25 -20.16
N THR A 429 16.29 35.41 -20.99
CA THR A 429 15.61 34.28 -21.62
C THR A 429 16.29 32.97 -21.25
N ILE A 430 15.49 31.96 -20.95
CA ILE A 430 15.94 30.59 -20.70
C ILE A 430 15.19 29.65 -21.63
N SER A 431 15.90 28.81 -22.36
CA SER A 431 15.30 27.71 -23.11
C SER A 431 15.53 26.37 -22.40
N PHE A 432 14.47 25.57 -22.32
CA PHE A 432 14.50 24.15 -21.95
C PHE A 432 14.02 23.36 -23.17
N GLY A 433 14.95 23.00 -24.06
CA GLY A 433 14.59 22.54 -25.40
C GLY A 433 13.80 23.60 -26.17
N GLU A 434 12.59 23.26 -26.64
CA GLU A 434 11.72 24.18 -27.39
C GLU A 434 10.97 25.18 -26.49
N ASN A 435 10.92 24.94 -25.17
CA ASN A 435 10.20 25.79 -24.23
C ASN A 435 11.05 27.00 -23.84
N ILE A 436 10.60 28.19 -24.21
CA ILE A 436 11.30 29.46 -23.92
C ILE A 436 10.54 30.23 -22.84
N ILE A 437 11.26 30.63 -21.79
CA ILE A 437 10.72 31.37 -20.64
C ILE A 437 11.43 32.73 -20.55
N ASN A 438 10.65 33.79 -20.42
CA ASN A 438 11.17 35.13 -20.12
C ASN A 438 11.10 35.39 -18.62
N VAL A 439 12.22 35.78 -18.03
CA VAL A 439 12.36 35.95 -16.58
C VAL A 439 13.22 37.16 -16.25
N LYS A 440 13.04 37.71 -15.06
CA LYS A 440 13.90 38.78 -14.55
C LYS A 440 15.25 38.23 -14.12
N LYS A 441 16.32 38.99 -14.33
CA LYS A 441 17.65 38.66 -13.83
C LYS A 441 17.64 38.52 -12.30
N HIS A 442 18.42 37.57 -11.82
CA HIS A 442 18.46 37.09 -10.44
C HIS A 442 17.17 36.40 -9.95
N SER A 443 16.28 35.98 -10.84
CA SER A 443 15.20 35.07 -10.47
C SER A 443 15.75 33.67 -10.19
N ILE A 444 15.07 32.94 -9.30
CA ILE A 444 15.25 31.49 -9.13
C ILE A 444 14.00 30.83 -9.67
N ILE A 445 14.17 29.95 -10.65
CA ILE A 445 13.04 29.28 -11.31
C ILE A 445 13.06 27.76 -11.08
N PRO A 446 11.89 27.11 -10.95
CA PRO A 446 11.82 25.66 -10.91
C PRO A 446 12.17 25.07 -12.29
N LEU A 447 12.57 23.79 -12.29
CA LEU A 447 12.69 23.02 -13.52
C LEU A 447 11.31 22.69 -14.11
N PRO A 448 11.19 22.54 -15.44
CA PRO A 448 9.94 22.11 -16.07
C PRO A 448 9.46 20.75 -15.56
N TYR A 449 8.15 20.63 -15.30
CA TYR A 449 7.53 19.36 -14.92
C TYR A 449 7.47 18.38 -16.10
N ASP A 450 7.13 18.88 -17.28
CA ASP A 450 7.13 18.09 -18.51
C ASP A 450 8.56 17.88 -19.00
N ILE A 451 9.14 16.73 -18.60
CA ILE A 451 10.45 16.31 -19.07
C ILE A 451 10.35 15.61 -20.45
N PRO A 452 11.31 15.85 -21.35
CA PRO A 452 11.33 15.21 -22.65
C PRO A 452 11.56 13.69 -22.52
N GLN A 453 11.00 12.93 -23.47
CA GLN A 453 11.18 11.49 -23.55
C GLN A 453 12.14 11.12 -24.68
N LYS A 454 12.88 10.04 -24.48
CA LYS A 454 13.73 9.43 -25.49
C LYS A 454 13.62 7.92 -25.34
N GLU A 455 13.34 7.23 -26.45
CA GLU A 455 13.22 5.77 -26.47
C GLU A 455 14.46 5.13 -25.82
N ASN A 456 14.23 4.07 -25.03
CA ASN A 456 15.30 3.27 -24.45
C ASN A 456 16.26 4.05 -23.53
N SER A 457 15.80 5.19 -22.99
CA SER A 457 16.61 6.07 -22.16
C SER A 457 15.82 6.69 -21.00
N VAL A 458 16.48 6.89 -19.86
CA VAL A 458 15.96 7.59 -18.68
C VAL A 458 16.44 9.03 -18.70
N PHE A 459 15.54 9.98 -18.45
CA PHE A 459 15.90 11.39 -18.32
C PHE A 459 16.84 11.59 -17.12
N ASP A 460 18.06 12.07 -17.38
CA ASP A 460 19.04 12.31 -16.33
C ASP A 460 18.88 13.71 -15.72
N GLY A 461 18.50 14.71 -16.53
CA GLY A 461 18.30 16.07 -16.07
C GLY A 461 18.59 17.12 -17.14
N TRP A 462 18.44 18.38 -16.74
CA TRP A 462 18.79 19.55 -17.55
C TRP A 462 20.22 20.01 -17.28
N TYR A 463 20.95 20.36 -18.34
CA TYR A 463 22.36 20.74 -18.27
C TYR A 463 22.64 22.05 -18.98
N ILE A 464 23.58 22.83 -18.43
CA ILE A 464 24.14 24.06 -19.03
C ILE A 464 25.66 23.98 -18.87
N ASP A 465 26.42 24.13 -19.97
CA ASP A 465 27.89 24.08 -19.97
C ASP A 465 28.44 22.83 -19.24
N ASP A 466 27.90 21.64 -19.52
CA ASP A 466 28.21 20.38 -18.84
C ASP A 466 27.85 20.29 -17.34
N LYS A 467 27.24 21.31 -16.76
CA LYS A 467 26.79 21.30 -15.37
C LYS A 467 25.30 21.01 -15.28
N LYS A 468 24.94 20.00 -14.50
CA LYS A 468 23.55 19.66 -14.18
C LYS A 468 22.90 20.80 -13.40
N ILE A 469 21.66 21.12 -13.71
CA ILE A 469 20.83 22.01 -12.88
C ILE A 469 20.24 21.16 -11.74
N ILE A 470 20.44 21.58 -10.49
CA ILE A 470 19.98 20.86 -9.30
C ILE A 470 18.76 21.58 -8.73
N GLU A 471 17.59 20.93 -8.78
CA GLU A 471 16.27 21.39 -8.29
C GLU A 471 15.72 22.65 -8.99
N LYS A 472 16.49 23.74 -9.01
CA LYS A 472 16.12 25.06 -9.52
C LYS A 472 17.31 25.73 -10.21
N LEU A 473 17.02 26.71 -11.06
CA LEU A 473 18.04 27.50 -11.76
C LEU A 473 18.05 28.94 -11.25
N PHE A 474 19.22 29.44 -10.88
CA PHE A 474 19.43 30.87 -10.63
C PHE A 474 19.88 31.59 -11.90
N VAL A 475 19.14 32.61 -12.29
CA VAL A 475 19.21 33.21 -13.62
C VAL A 475 20.06 34.46 -13.60
N CYS A 476 21.35 34.37 -13.95
CA CYS A 476 22.23 35.54 -14.00
C CYS A 476 22.47 36.07 -15.43
N GLN A 477 22.20 35.24 -16.45
CA GLN A 477 22.32 35.55 -17.87
C GLN A 477 21.32 34.71 -18.69
N ASN A 478 21.29 34.90 -20.01
CA ASN A 478 20.54 34.00 -20.89
C ASN A 478 21.13 32.59 -20.82
N TYR A 479 20.26 31.59 -20.80
CA TYR A 479 20.66 30.19 -20.74
C TYR A 479 19.95 29.36 -21.79
N GLU A 480 20.66 28.35 -22.26
CA GLU A 480 20.10 27.26 -23.06
C GLU A 480 20.40 25.96 -22.32
N ALA A 481 19.36 25.34 -21.79
CA ALA A 481 19.45 24.09 -21.07
C ALA A 481 19.10 22.93 -22.00
N GLU A 482 20.01 21.97 -22.10
CA GLU A 482 19.83 20.75 -22.88
C GLU A 482 19.40 19.58 -22.00
N PRO A 483 18.48 18.71 -22.47
CA PRO A 483 18.13 17.50 -21.76
C PRO A 483 19.20 16.44 -21.99
N ARG A 484 19.66 15.79 -20.90
CA ARG A 484 20.54 14.62 -20.99
C ARG A 484 19.81 13.37 -20.55
N PHE A 485 20.24 12.25 -21.11
CA PHE A 485 19.62 10.95 -20.91
C PHE A 485 20.68 9.90 -20.63
N LYS A 486 20.32 8.93 -19.78
CA LYS A 486 21.08 7.71 -19.54
C LYS A 486 20.39 6.54 -20.25
N PRO A 487 21.13 5.53 -20.75
CA PRO A 487 20.50 4.31 -21.25
C PRO A 487 19.64 3.66 -20.16
N CYS A 488 18.47 3.10 -20.52
CA CYS A 488 17.74 2.24 -19.61
C CYS A 488 18.61 1.04 -19.21
N LYS A 489 18.57 0.66 -17.93
CA LYS A 489 19.17 -0.60 -17.49
C LYS A 489 18.21 -1.74 -17.87
N TYR A 490 18.58 -2.52 -18.89
CA TYR A 490 17.81 -3.68 -19.34
C TYR A 490 18.11 -4.91 -18.50
N GLY A 491 17.10 -5.74 -18.31
CA GLY A 491 17.25 -7.08 -17.76
C GLY A 491 17.21 -7.16 -16.24
N PRO A 492 17.38 -8.38 -15.69
CA PRO A 492 17.22 -8.66 -14.27
C PRO A 492 18.24 -7.90 -13.41
N LEU A 493 17.94 -7.81 -12.12
CA LEU A 493 18.89 -7.28 -11.13
C LEU A 493 20.09 -8.23 -11.01
N GLY A 494 21.31 -7.71 -11.14
CA GLY A 494 22.51 -8.51 -10.93
C GLY A 494 22.62 -8.93 -9.46
N LYS A 495 23.12 -10.14 -9.18
CA LYS A 495 23.19 -10.74 -7.83
C LYS A 495 23.66 -9.76 -6.74
N ASP A 496 24.79 -9.09 -6.97
CA ASP A 496 25.44 -8.21 -5.99
C ASP A 496 25.21 -6.71 -6.31
N ASP A 497 24.23 -6.39 -7.16
CA ASP A 497 23.79 -5.01 -7.35
C ASP A 497 23.04 -4.53 -6.10
N ILE A 498 23.34 -3.31 -5.67
CA ILE A 498 22.50 -2.58 -4.72
C ILE A 498 21.29 -2.02 -5.48
N ALA A 499 20.09 -2.28 -4.97
CA ALA A 499 18.86 -1.67 -5.48
C ALA A 499 17.80 -1.52 -4.38
N MET A 500 17.19 -0.34 -4.31
CA MET A 500 16.12 -0.05 -3.35
C MET A 500 14.75 -0.33 -3.97
N CYS A 501 13.87 -0.98 -3.21
CA CYS A 501 12.51 -1.30 -3.61
C CYS A 501 11.48 -0.70 -2.68
N ALA A 502 10.28 -0.45 -3.19
CA ALA A 502 9.08 -0.27 -2.39
C ALA A 502 8.05 -1.37 -2.64
N TRP A 503 7.56 -1.97 -1.57
CA TRP A 503 6.36 -2.81 -1.57
C TRP A 503 5.10 -1.96 -1.48
N MET A 504 3.97 -2.46 -2.02
CA MET A 504 2.74 -1.68 -2.25
C MET A 504 3.07 -0.25 -2.68
N ALA A 505 3.80 -0.15 -3.79
CA ALA A 505 4.41 1.12 -4.16
C ALA A 505 3.36 2.15 -4.55
N ILE A 506 2.37 1.78 -5.36
CA ILE A 506 1.32 2.70 -5.78
C ILE A 506 0.04 1.89 -5.93
N HIS A 507 -1.05 2.31 -5.27
CA HIS A 507 -2.35 1.69 -5.53
C HIS A 507 -2.79 1.97 -6.98
N GLY A 508 -2.84 0.95 -7.83
CA GLY A 508 -2.95 1.10 -9.30
C GLY A 508 -4.09 2.01 -9.77
N HIS A 509 -5.26 1.96 -9.12
CA HIS A 509 -6.42 2.80 -9.48
C HIS A 509 -6.19 4.31 -9.22
N PHE A 510 -5.32 4.67 -8.29
CA PHE A 510 -5.06 6.07 -7.88
C PHE A 510 -3.70 6.59 -8.34
N ALA A 511 -2.92 5.76 -9.02
CA ALA A 511 -1.61 6.12 -9.53
C ALA A 511 -1.66 7.40 -10.39
N VAL A 512 -0.73 8.32 -10.16
CA VAL A 512 -0.49 9.48 -11.02
C VAL A 512 0.98 9.53 -11.44
N GLU A 513 1.29 10.27 -12.50
CA GLU A 513 2.67 10.40 -13.00
C GLU A 513 3.66 10.88 -11.94
N ASP A 514 3.22 11.80 -11.07
CA ASP A 514 4.03 12.34 -9.98
C ASP A 514 4.51 11.24 -9.04
N ASP A 515 3.74 10.17 -8.83
CA ASP A 515 4.13 9.06 -7.97
C ASP A 515 5.41 8.38 -8.48
N PHE A 516 5.52 8.16 -9.79
CA PHE A 516 6.69 7.55 -10.44
C PHE A 516 7.90 8.50 -10.46
N LYS A 517 7.66 9.80 -10.67
CA LYS A 517 8.69 10.83 -10.51
C LYS A 517 9.27 10.79 -9.09
N MET A 518 8.40 10.76 -8.09
CA MET A 518 8.77 10.81 -6.68
C MET A 518 9.38 9.50 -6.17
N LEU A 519 9.03 8.34 -6.75
CA LEU A 519 9.77 7.08 -6.54
C LEU A 519 11.25 7.26 -6.98
N ALA A 520 11.46 7.74 -8.20
CA ALA A 520 12.80 7.97 -8.74
C ALA A 520 13.58 9.02 -7.93
N GLU A 521 12.94 10.14 -7.54
CA GLU A 521 13.56 11.17 -6.69
C GLU A 521 13.90 10.68 -5.28
N ASN A 522 13.16 9.69 -4.76
CA ASN A 522 13.48 9.04 -3.49
C ASN A 522 14.71 8.11 -3.59
N GLY A 523 15.11 7.72 -4.80
CA GLY A 523 16.13 6.70 -5.04
C GLY A 523 15.59 5.26 -5.07
N ILE A 524 14.26 5.08 -5.22
CA ILE A 524 13.66 3.76 -5.44
C ILE A 524 13.89 3.36 -6.89
N GLU A 525 14.59 2.24 -7.10
CA GLU A 525 14.98 1.75 -8.42
C GLU A 525 14.00 0.72 -9.00
N PHE A 526 13.23 0.05 -8.15
CA PHE A 526 12.19 -0.86 -8.59
C PHE A 526 11.03 -0.98 -7.62
N ILE A 527 9.90 -1.51 -8.09
CA ILE A 527 8.67 -1.69 -7.31
C ILE A 527 8.03 -3.05 -7.60
N LEU A 528 7.12 -3.47 -6.72
CA LEU A 528 6.11 -4.47 -7.08
C LEU A 528 4.90 -3.74 -7.64
N MET A 529 4.54 -4.01 -8.90
CA MET A 529 3.49 -3.30 -9.62
C MET A 529 2.33 -4.24 -9.94
N ASP A 530 1.15 -3.87 -9.45
CA ASP A 530 -0.10 -4.59 -9.66
C ASP A 530 -0.54 -4.57 -11.12
N TYR A 531 -1.00 -5.71 -11.63
CA TYR A 531 -1.57 -5.82 -12.96
C TYR A 531 -2.77 -6.76 -13.03
N VAL A 532 -3.88 -6.22 -13.56
CA VAL A 532 -5.07 -6.99 -13.94
C VAL A 532 -5.29 -6.80 -15.44
N HIS A 533 -5.54 -7.90 -16.14
CA HIS A 533 -5.65 -7.90 -17.60
C HIS A 533 -6.79 -6.99 -18.09
N GLY A 534 -6.51 -6.17 -19.10
CA GLY A 534 -7.48 -5.25 -19.70
C GLY A 534 -7.61 -3.89 -19.00
N GLU A 535 -6.85 -3.61 -17.94
CA GLU A 535 -6.86 -2.30 -17.29
C GLU A 535 -6.00 -1.27 -18.06
N ASP A 536 -6.62 -0.21 -18.59
CA ASP A 536 -5.90 0.86 -19.29
C ASP A 536 -4.92 1.61 -18.37
N LYS A 537 -5.21 1.65 -17.07
CA LYS A 537 -4.36 2.33 -16.08
C LYS A 537 -2.98 1.71 -15.94
N PHE A 538 -2.85 0.41 -16.19
CA PHE A 538 -1.56 -0.27 -16.19
C PHE A 538 -0.63 0.27 -17.30
N LYS A 539 -1.17 0.56 -18.48
CA LYS A 539 -0.39 1.11 -19.60
C LYS A 539 0.17 2.50 -19.27
N ASP A 540 -0.59 3.31 -18.56
CA ASP A 540 -0.11 4.60 -18.05
C ASP A 540 1.02 4.43 -17.04
N GLN A 541 0.83 3.53 -16.08
CA GLN A 541 1.83 3.21 -15.05
C GLN A 541 3.13 2.68 -15.67
N LEU A 542 3.05 1.73 -16.61
CA LEU A 542 4.19 1.18 -17.31
C LEU A 542 4.94 2.27 -18.09
N ARG A 543 4.23 3.16 -18.79
CA ARG A 543 4.84 4.30 -19.49
C ARG A 543 5.54 5.27 -18.53
N TRP A 544 4.95 5.56 -17.37
CA TRP A 544 5.58 6.42 -16.36
C TRP A 544 6.80 5.76 -15.73
N ALA A 545 6.72 4.47 -15.44
CA ALA A 545 7.85 3.66 -14.98
C ALA A 545 9.02 3.71 -15.97
N GLU A 546 8.76 3.52 -17.26
CA GLU A 546 9.75 3.68 -18.34
C GLU A 546 10.33 5.10 -18.40
N LYS A 547 9.47 6.13 -18.31
CA LYS A 547 9.87 7.54 -18.36
C LYS A 547 10.87 7.91 -17.27
N TYR A 548 10.66 7.42 -16.05
CA TYR A 548 11.48 7.74 -14.87
C TYR A 548 12.51 6.67 -14.53
N GLY A 549 12.56 5.57 -15.29
CA GLY A 549 13.51 4.48 -15.06
C GLY A 549 13.23 3.64 -13.81
N VAL A 550 11.97 3.62 -13.34
CA VAL A 550 11.53 2.78 -12.22
C VAL A 550 11.23 1.40 -12.77
N ARG A 551 11.96 0.38 -12.32
CA ARG A 551 11.79 -1.01 -12.78
C ARG A 551 10.67 -1.72 -12.01
N ALA A 552 10.15 -2.83 -12.52
CA ALA A 552 9.02 -3.50 -11.89
C ALA A 552 9.09 -5.02 -11.97
N TYR A 553 8.83 -5.66 -10.83
CA TYR A 553 8.24 -6.99 -10.82
C TYR A 553 6.72 -6.83 -10.95
N ILE A 554 6.12 -7.54 -11.91
CA ILE A 554 4.68 -7.42 -12.19
C ILE A 554 3.93 -8.47 -11.38
N HIS A 555 3.09 -8.02 -10.45
CA HIS A 555 2.12 -8.87 -9.77
C HIS A 555 0.90 -9.04 -10.70
N ASP A 556 0.99 -10.02 -11.60
CA ASP A 556 -0.07 -10.32 -12.57
C ASP A 556 -1.13 -11.22 -11.91
N TYR A 557 -2.24 -10.62 -11.48
CA TYR A 557 -3.31 -11.33 -10.77
C TYR A 557 -3.96 -12.44 -11.60
N ASN A 558 -3.96 -12.32 -12.93
CA ASN A 558 -4.54 -13.33 -13.82
C ASN A 558 -3.59 -14.53 -13.94
N LEU A 559 -2.31 -14.27 -14.16
CA LEU A 559 -1.26 -15.29 -14.19
C LEU A 559 -1.16 -16.00 -12.83
N ASN A 560 -1.21 -15.25 -11.72
CA ASN A 560 -1.04 -15.78 -10.36
C ASN A 560 -2.17 -16.71 -9.90
N ARG A 561 -3.36 -16.65 -10.52
CA ARG A 561 -4.49 -17.54 -10.24
C ARG A 561 -4.37 -18.95 -10.83
N ILE A 562 -3.38 -19.17 -11.70
CA ILE A 562 -3.21 -20.45 -12.38
C ILE A 562 -2.14 -21.27 -11.66
N GLU A 563 -2.54 -22.41 -11.13
CA GLU A 563 -1.64 -23.31 -10.40
C GLU A 563 -0.54 -23.88 -11.32
N ASN A 564 -0.94 -24.45 -12.46
CA ASN A 564 -0.06 -25.16 -13.37
C ASN A 564 0.05 -24.45 -14.73
N LEU A 565 0.97 -23.49 -14.82
CA LEU A 565 1.25 -22.77 -16.05
C LEU A 565 2.13 -23.56 -17.02
N THR A 566 1.71 -23.66 -18.28
CA THR A 566 2.56 -24.11 -19.40
C THR A 566 3.46 -22.97 -19.90
N VAL A 567 4.48 -23.32 -20.70
CA VAL A 567 5.40 -22.34 -21.30
C VAL A 567 4.65 -21.37 -22.21
N GLU A 568 3.73 -21.88 -23.02
CA GLU A 568 2.92 -21.09 -23.95
C GLU A 568 1.97 -20.13 -23.21
N GLU A 569 1.38 -20.56 -22.11
CA GLU A 569 0.55 -19.70 -21.26
C GLU A 569 1.38 -18.57 -20.66
N ILE A 570 2.57 -18.84 -20.10
CA ILE A 570 3.43 -17.79 -19.54
C ILE A 570 3.75 -16.72 -20.58
N ILE A 571 4.13 -17.12 -21.80
CA ILE A 571 4.41 -16.19 -22.90
C ILE A 571 3.14 -15.39 -23.27
N SER A 572 1.98 -16.04 -23.30
CA SER A 572 0.71 -15.37 -23.62
C SER A 572 0.30 -14.35 -22.55
N TYR A 573 0.34 -14.73 -21.27
CA TYR A 573 -0.09 -13.87 -20.16
C TYR A 573 0.83 -12.65 -19.98
N THR A 574 2.13 -12.81 -20.25
CA THR A 574 3.12 -11.74 -20.10
C THR A 574 3.25 -10.82 -21.33
N SER A 575 2.57 -11.14 -22.42
CA SER A 575 2.76 -10.49 -23.73
C SER A 575 2.57 -8.96 -23.73
N GLU A 576 1.76 -8.41 -22.82
CA GLU A 576 1.52 -6.96 -22.72
C GLU A 576 2.71 -6.16 -22.16
N TYR A 577 3.58 -6.79 -21.37
CA TYR A 577 4.67 -6.10 -20.65
C TYR A 577 6.06 -6.71 -20.84
N ILE A 578 6.16 -7.93 -21.39
CA ILE A 578 7.44 -8.66 -21.55
C ILE A 578 8.51 -7.88 -22.33
N ASN A 579 8.11 -7.02 -23.27
CA ASN A 579 9.03 -6.21 -24.08
C ASN A 579 9.39 -4.86 -23.43
N SER A 580 8.84 -4.55 -22.26
CA SER A 580 9.12 -3.31 -21.58
C SER A 580 10.56 -3.33 -21.03
N PRO A 581 11.35 -2.24 -21.22
CA PRO A 581 12.71 -2.15 -20.69
C PRO A 581 12.77 -2.14 -19.15
N VAL A 582 11.62 -1.92 -18.48
CA VAL A 582 11.53 -1.85 -17.01
C VAL A 582 11.05 -3.16 -16.38
N PHE A 583 10.74 -4.19 -17.16
CA PHE A 583 10.31 -5.50 -16.66
C PHE A 583 11.48 -6.27 -16.03
N LEU A 584 11.32 -6.70 -14.77
CA LEU A 584 12.30 -7.52 -14.04
C LEU A 584 11.89 -9.00 -13.89
N GLY A 585 10.61 -9.29 -14.09
CA GLY A 585 10.01 -10.59 -13.80
C GLY A 585 8.64 -10.44 -13.16
N ASN A 586 8.07 -11.54 -12.67
CA ASN A 586 6.76 -11.55 -12.05
C ASN A 586 6.86 -11.70 -10.53
N ASP A 587 6.08 -10.92 -9.80
CA ASP A 587 5.85 -11.15 -8.37
C ASP A 587 4.75 -12.20 -8.20
N VAL A 588 5.00 -13.22 -7.41
CA VAL A 588 4.15 -14.42 -7.35
C VAL A 588 3.35 -14.48 -6.07
N ILE A 589 4.03 -14.48 -4.93
CA ILE A 589 3.40 -14.68 -3.63
C ILE A 589 4.28 -14.19 -2.50
N ASP A 590 3.61 -13.65 -1.48
CA ASP A 590 4.19 -13.22 -0.23
C ASP A 590 3.97 -14.30 0.84
N GLU A 591 5.03 -14.64 1.57
CA GLU A 591 5.04 -15.54 2.74
C GLU A 591 4.33 -16.92 2.55
N PRO A 592 4.62 -17.69 1.49
CA PRO A 592 3.96 -18.97 1.27
C PRO A 592 4.39 -20.00 2.33
N GLY A 593 3.44 -20.79 2.85
CA GLY A 593 3.78 -21.99 3.62
C GLY A 593 4.45 -23.07 2.75
N ALA A 594 5.14 -24.02 3.39
CA ALA A 594 5.89 -25.09 2.70
C ALA A 594 5.05 -25.92 1.70
N GLU A 595 3.77 -26.17 2.00
CA GLU A 595 2.85 -26.88 1.08
C GLU A 595 2.61 -26.10 -0.22
N VAL A 596 2.46 -24.78 -0.13
CA VAL A 596 2.26 -23.91 -1.29
C VAL A 596 3.52 -23.85 -2.15
N MET A 597 4.71 -23.84 -1.55
CA MET A 597 5.98 -23.89 -2.29
C MET A 597 6.09 -25.15 -3.16
N GLN A 598 5.68 -26.31 -2.66
CA GLN A 598 5.69 -27.56 -3.43
C GLN A 598 4.79 -27.47 -4.66
N GLN A 599 3.62 -26.82 -4.53
CA GLN A 599 2.70 -26.60 -5.65
C GLN A 599 3.29 -25.64 -6.69
N LEU A 600 4.10 -24.66 -6.27
CA LEU A 600 4.75 -23.69 -7.16
C LEU A 600 5.96 -24.26 -7.92
N SER A 601 6.50 -25.41 -7.53
CA SER A 601 7.73 -25.96 -8.12
C SER A 601 7.64 -26.12 -9.64
N ALA A 602 6.60 -26.80 -10.16
CA ALA A 602 6.40 -26.99 -11.60
C ALA A 602 6.24 -25.67 -12.36
N ARG A 603 5.59 -24.69 -11.73
CA ARG A 603 5.41 -23.35 -12.27
C ARG A 603 6.74 -22.62 -12.43
N THR A 604 7.62 -22.67 -11.43
CA THR A 604 8.96 -22.05 -11.50
C THR A 604 9.81 -22.65 -12.61
N VAL A 605 9.76 -23.97 -12.79
CA VAL A 605 10.45 -24.68 -13.87
C VAL A 605 9.97 -24.21 -15.25
N ASN A 606 8.66 -24.12 -15.46
CA ASN A 606 8.11 -23.69 -16.74
C ASN A 606 8.33 -22.20 -17.00
N TYR A 607 8.27 -21.37 -15.95
CA TYR A 607 8.61 -19.96 -16.05
C TYR A 607 10.03 -19.75 -16.53
N LYS A 608 11.02 -20.45 -15.93
CA LYS A 608 12.42 -20.35 -16.37
C LYS A 608 12.66 -20.87 -17.79
N LYS A 609 11.83 -21.78 -18.30
CA LYS A 609 11.88 -22.20 -19.71
C LYS A 609 11.30 -21.15 -20.65
N ALA A 610 10.21 -20.50 -20.25
CA ALA A 610 9.54 -19.48 -21.04
C ALA A 610 10.34 -18.17 -21.08
N LEU A 611 10.89 -17.78 -19.93
CA LEU A 611 11.51 -16.49 -19.64
C LEU A 611 12.86 -16.69 -18.92
N PRO A 612 13.88 -17.26 -19.60
CA PRO A 612 15.12 -17.68 -18.96
C PRO A 612 15.94 -16.56 -18.32
N GLU A 613 15.76 -15.32 -18.79
CA GLU A 613 16.46 -14.14 -18.27
C GLU A 613 15.73 -13.50 -17.07
N TYR A 614 14.48 -13.88 -16.83
CA TYR A 614 13.66 -13.31 -15.76
C TYR A 614 13.48 -14.35 -14.64
N ASP A 615 13.04 -13.87 -13.48
CA ASP A 615 12.74 -14.73 -12.34
C ASP A 615 11.36 -14.40 -11.76
N MET A 616 10.88 -15.28 -10.88
CA MET A 616 9.69 -15.10 -10.09
C MET A 616 10.05 -14.65 -8.67
N HIS A 617 9.59 -13.48 -8.26
CA HIS A 617 9.78 -13.00 -6.89
C HIS A 617 8.83 -13.73 -5.94
N ILE A 618 9.41 -14.31 -4.89
CA ILE A 618 8.73 -14.92 -3.76
C ILE A 618 9.40 -14.39 -2.49
N ASN A 619 8.62 -13.90 -1.54
CA ASN A 619 9.11 -13.46 -0.24
C ASN A 619 8.83 -14.51 0.83
N LEU A 620 9.81 -14.83 1.68
CA LEU A 620 9.73 -15.89 2.67
C LEU A 620 9.31 -15.36 4.04
N LEU A 621 8.50 -16.16 4.75
CA LEU A 621 8.22 -15.98 6.17
C LEU A 621 9.50 -15.72 6.98
N PRO A 622 9.46 -14.81 7.97
CA PRO A 622 10.60 -14.48 8.81
C PRO A 622 10.81 -15.52 9.91
N ASN A 623 11.98 -15.51 10.54
CA ASN A 623 12.33 -16.48 11.60
C ASN A 623 11.34 -16.49 12.78
N TYR A 624 10.74 -15.35 13.12
CA TYR A 624 9.77 -15.25 14.22
C TYR A 624 8.37 -15.81 13.89
N ALA A 625 8.13 -16.27 12.65
CA ALA A 625 6.95 -17.07 12.32
C ALA A 625 7.08 -18.53 12.83
N PHE A 626 8.26 -18.93 13.30
CA PHE A 626 8.58 -20.29 13.72
C PHE A 626 8.86 -20.35 15.22
N GLY A 627 8.55 -21.49 15.84
CA GLY A 627 8.77 -21.72 17.27
C GLY A 627 10.23 -22.04 17.62
N THR A 628 11.01 -22.53 16.65
CA THR A 628 12.42 -22.88 16.80
C THR A 628 13.23 -22.46 15.59
N GLU A 629 14.55 -22.28 15.78
CA GLU A 629 15.50 -22.01 14.70
C GLU A 629 15.47 -23.14 13.66
N SER A 630 15.51 -24.41 14.10
CA SER A 630 15.48 -25.59 13.21
C SER A 630 14.28 -25.61 12.27
N ASP A 631 13.09 -25.22 12.76
CA ASP A 631 11.89 -25.18 11.90
C ASP A 631 12.00 -24.11 10.81
N PHE A 632 12.63 -22.97 11.12
CA PHE A 632 12.92 -21.93 10.14
C PHE A 632 14.00 -22.40 9.14
N GLU A 633 15.03 -23.08 9.61
CA GLU A 633 16.07 -23.65 8.74
C GLU A 633 15.48 -24.65 7.73
N ASP A 634 14.65 -25.59 8.22
CA ASP A 634 13.97 -26.58 7.38
C ASP A 634 13.03 -25.94 6.35
N TYR A 635 12.37 -24.84 6.73
CA TYR A 635 11.51 -24.07 5.84
C TYR A 635 12.30 -23.40 4.70
N VAL A 636 13.41 -22.74 5.01
CA VAL A 636 14.27 -22.12 3.97
C VAL A 636 14.93 -23.20 3.09
N GLN A 637 15.30 -24.33 3.67
CA GLN A 637 15.84 -25.46 2.90
C GLN A 637 14.79 -26.02 1.92
N THR A 638 13.52 -26.12 2.35
CA THR A 638 12.41 -26.52 1.47
C THR A 638 12.27 -25.58 0.27
N TYR A 639 12.43 -24.27 0.48
CA TYR A 639 12.43 -23.30 -0.61
C TYR A 639 13.53 -23.60 -1.65
N LEU A 640 14.77 -23.83 -1.21
CA LEU A 640 15.88 -24.16 -2.11
C LEU A 640 15.67 -25.44 -2.92
N GLU A 641 15.01 -26.43 -2.32
CA GLU A 641 14.77 -27.72 -2.96
C GLU A 641 13.62 -27.70 -3.96
N THR A 642 12.66 -26.79 -3.79
CA THR A 642 11.40 -26.77 -4.55
C THR A 642 11.31 -25.63 -5.55
N ILE A 643 11.90 -24.48 -5.26
CA ILE A 643 11.79 -23.26 -6.06
C ILE A 643 13.09 -23.00 -6.82
N HIS A 644 12.99 -22.84 -8.14
CA HIS A 644 14.09 -22.37 -8.96
C HIS A 644 14.14 -20.84 -8.99
N ALA A 645 14.74 -20.24 -7.96
CA ALA A 645 14.90 -18.79 -7.84
C ALA A 645 16.36 -18.34 -7.96
N ASP A 646 16.57 -17.08 -8.31
CA ASP A 646 17.86 -16.40 -8.40
C ASP A 646 18.19 -15.61 -7.10
N HIS A 647 17.25 -15.57 -6.14
CA HIS A 647 17.38 -14.86 -4.87
C HIS A 647 16.68 -15.55 -3.69
N ILE A 648 17.04 -15.14 -2.47
CA ILE A 648 16.29 -15.37 -1.24
C ILE A 648 15.82 -14.02 -0.72
N SER A 649 14.52 -13.91 -0.42
CA SER A 649 13.90 -12.71 0.15
C SER A 649 13.18 -13.02 1.45
N THR A 650 13.28 -12.14 2.45
CA THR A 650 12.56 -12.27 3.73
C THR A 650 12.33 -10.90 4.38
N ASP A 651 11.41 -10.81 5.35
CA ASP A 651 11.00 -9.60 6.05
C ASP A 651 11.21 -9.68 7.57
N VAL A 652 12.47 -9.61 7.98
CA VAL A 652 12.83 -9.66 9.41
C VAL A 652 12.70 -8.28 10.06
N TYR A 653 11.46 -7.87 10.40
CA TYR A 653 11.19 -6.57 11.02
C TYR A 653 11.64 -6.48 12.49
N PRO A 654 12.57 -5.56 12.83
CA PRO A 654 13.21 -5.58 14.14
C PRO A 654 12.61 -4.64 15.18
N LEU A 655 11.78 -3.67 14.77
CA LEU A 655 11.52 -2.48 15.58
C LEU A 655 10.25 -2.67 16.44
N MET A 656 10.41 -2.83 17.76
CA MET A 656 9.30 -3.09 18.69
C MET A 656 9.08 -1.98 19.72
N THR A 657 7.88 -1.94 20.28
CA THR A 657 7.56 -1.22 21.53
C THR A 657 7.15 -2.22 22.60
N ILE A 658 7.97 -2.40 23.64
CA ILE A 658 7.65 -3.27 24.78
C ILE A 658 7.50 -2.42 26.03
N HIS A 659 6.32 -2.49 26.68
CA HIS A 659 5.99 -1.70 27.88
C HIS A 659 6.27 -0.19 27.70
N GLY A 660 5.96 0.36 26.53
CA GLY A 660 6.16 1.77 26.19
C GLY A 660 7.62 2.17 25.91
N LYS A 661 8.55 1.22 25.79
CA LYS A 661 9.96 1.47 25.44
C LYS A 661 10.26 0.94 24.05
N LYS A 662 10.93 1.76 23.24
CA LYS A 662 11.51 1.33 21.96
C LYS A 662 12.59 0.29 22.22
N GLN A 663 12.50 -0.86 21.55
CA GLN A 663 13.47 -1.95 21.64
C GLN A 663 13.62 -2.65 20.30
N THR A 664 14.77 -3.28 20.07
CA THR A 664 15.04 -4.09 18.88
C THR A 664 14.83 -5.57 19.21
N LYS A 665 14.25 -6.36 18.29
CA LYS A 665 14.03 -7.80 18.47
C LYS A 665 15.33 -8.54 18.80
N PRO A 666 15.39 -9.36 19.87
CA PRO A 666 16.59 -10.13 20.24
C PRO A 666 17.08 -11.08 19.15
N ASN A 667 16.21 -11.59 18.28
CA ASN A 667 16.56 -12.53 17.22
C ASN A 667 16.68 -11.85 15.83
N TYR A 668 16.87 -10.52 15.80
CA TYR A 668 16.94 -9.80 14.53
C TYR A 668 18.13 -10.23 13.66
N PHE A 669 19.35 -10.16 14.19
CA PHE A 669 20.53 -10.53 13.41
C PHE A 669 20.53 -12.01 13.06
N GLU A 670 20.03 -12.89 13.93
CA GLU A 670 19.88 -14.32 13.65
C GLU A 670 19.06 -14.56 12.38
N GLY A 671 17.86 -13.96 12.27
CA GLY A 671 16.99 -14.13 11.11
C GLY A 671 17.61 -13.63 9.80
N VAL A 672 18.25 -12.46 9.83
CA VAL A 672 18.91 -11.89 8.64
C VAL A 672 20.19 -12.67 8.28
N TYR A 673 20.97 -13.07 9.29
CA TYR A 673 22.22 -13.80 9.11
C TYR A 673 22.00 -15.19 8.49
N TYR A 674 20.97 -15.92 8.94
CA TYR A 674 20.69 -17.24 8.42
C TYR A 674 20.34 -17.19 6.92
N THR A 675 19.44 -16.28 6.51
CA THR A 675 19.10 -16.12 5.09
C THR A 675 20.27 -15.61 4.24
N ALA A 676 21.12 -14.73 4.80
CA ALA A 676 22.35 -14.28 4.15
C ALA A 676 23.34 -15.43 3.90
N LYS A 677 23.59 -16.26 4.91
CA LYS A 677 24.44 -17.44 4.83
C LYS A 677 23.91 -18.42 3.78
N THR A 678 22.61 -18.70 3.81
CA THR A 678 21.98 -19.62 2.87
C THR A 678 22.03 -19.10 1.44
N ALA A 679 21.82 -17.80 1.22
CA ALA A 679 21.95 -17.18 -0.09
C ALA A 679 23.40 -17.25 -0.61
N ARG A 680 24.38 -16.96 0.25
CA ARG A 680 25.81 -17.08 -0.07
C ARG A 680 26.18 -18.50 -0.49
N ASP A 681 25.83 -19.49 0.33
CA ASP A 681 26.23 -20.89 0.15
C ASP A 681 25.61 -21.51 -1.12
N ASN A 682 24.47 -20.96 -1.60
CA ASN A 682 23.78 -21.38 -2.81
C ASN A 682 23.97 -20.43 -4.01
N ASN A 683 24.85 -19.43 -3.89
CA ASN A 683 25.11 -18.43 -4.92
C ASN A 683 23.88 -17.59 -5.36
N LEU A 684 22.93 -17.37 -4.46
CA LEU A 684 21.72 -16.57 -4.67
C LEU A 684 21.93 -15.11 -4.24
N SER A 685 21.14 -14.20 -4.80
CA SER A 685 21.06 -12.81 -4.30
C SER A 685 20.31 -12.77 -2.96
N HIS A 686 20.72 -11.90 -2.03
CA HIS A 686 20.04 -11.74 -0.74
C HIS A 686 19.25 -10.44 -0.68
N TRP A 687 17.96 -10.56 -0.37
CA TRP A 687 16.96 -9.51 -0.40
C TRP A 687 16.30 -9.44 0.98
N VAL A 688 16.10 -8.23 1.49
CA VAL A 688 15.53 -8.04 2.83
C VAL A 688 14.52 -6.90 2.80
N TYR A 689 13.33 -7.16 3.31
CA TYR A 689 12.37 -6.11 3.61
C TYR A 689 12.71 -5.42 4.93
N ILE A 690 12.63 -4.09 4.94
CA ILE A 690 12.85 -3.25 6.12
C ILE A 690 11.56 -2.54 6.52
N GLN A 691 11.40 -2.36 7.83
CA GLN A 691 10.19 -1.84 8.44
C GLN A 691 10.08 -0.32 8.22
N LEU A 692 9.02 0.13 7.55
CA LEU A 692 8.68 1.52 7.28
C LEU A 692 7.14 1.72 7.32
N LEU A 693 6.56 1.67 8.52
CA LEU A 693 5.14 1.88 8.72
C LEU A 693 4.86 2.41 10.13
N THR A 694 3.94 3.36 10.26
CA THR A 694 3.44 3.88 11.54
C THR A 694 2.08 3.27 11.92
N GLY A 695 1.59 3.53 13.15
CA GLY A 695 0.22 3.20 13.55
C GLY A 695 -0.10 1.72 13.79
N MET A 696 0.93 0.88 13.79
CA MET A 696 0.84 -0.55 14.11
C MET A 696 1.38 -0.82 15.53
N ASP A 697 1.27 -2.07 16.01
CA ASP A 697 1.79 -2.46 17.33
C ASP A 697 3.33 -2.30 17.46
N ASN A 698 4.03 -2.27 16.33
CA ASN A 698 5.48 -2.06 16.26
C ASN A 698 5.87 -0.57 16.44
N ARG A 699 7.13 -0.29 16.81
CA ARG A 699 7.57 1.11 16.96
C ARG A 699 7.57 1.81 15.58
N ALA A 700 7.06 3.04 15.53
CA ALA A 700 7.19 3.90 14.36
C ALA A 700 8.68 4.17 14.07
N PRO A 701 9.17 3.88 12.85
CA PRO A 701 10.56 4.11 12.47
C PRO A 701 10.90 5.60 12.39
N ASP A 702 12.10 5.98 12.81
CA ASP A 702 12.72 7.27 12.47
C ASP A 702 13.93 7.10 11.54
N MET A 703 14.63 8.20 11.22
CA MET A 703 15.84 8.17 10.38
C MET A 703 16.91 7.19 10.90
N VAL A 704 17.12 7.13 12.21
CA VAL A 704 18.13 6.25 12.81
C VAL A 704 17.72 4.79 12.63
N ASP A 705 16.44 4.49 12.79
CA ASP A 705 15.88 3.15 12.56
C ASP A 705 16.03 2.69 11.11
N LEU A 706 15.73 3.55 10.14
CA LEU A 706 15.87 3.21 8.70
C LEU A 706 17.33 3.02 8.32
N ARG A 707 18.22 3.90 8.78
CA ARG A 707 19.66 3.80 8.52
C ARG A 707 20.23 2.52 9.15
N PHE A 708 19.85 2.20 10.40
CA PHE A 708 20.26 0.97 11.08
C PHE A 708 19.88 -0.28 10.29
N GLN A 709 18.60 -0.42 9.91
CA GLN A 709 18.13 -1.57 9.16
C GLN A 709 18.88 -1.71 7.83
N ALA A 710 19.02 -0.62 7.08
CA ALA A 710 19.63 -0.68 5.76
C ALA A 710 21.14 -1.01 5.80
N TYR A 711 21.89 -0.45 6.75
CA TYR A 711 23.30 -0.81 6.95
C TYR A 711 23.48 -2.22 7.52
N VAL A 712 22.53 -2.73 8.32
CA VAL A 712 22.51 -4.14 8.74
C VAL A 712 22.31 -5.05 7.53
N CYS A 713 21.35 -4.75 6.65
CA CYS A 713 21.15 -5.47 5.39
C CYS A 713 22.44 -5.52 4.55
N LEU A 714 23.10 -4.38 4.33
CA LEU A 714 24.36 -4.33 3.59
C LEU A 714 25.47 -5.14 4.26
N ALA A 715 25.60 -5.09 5.59
CA ALA A 715 26.63 -5.86 6.30
C ALA A 715 26.42 -7.37 6.14
N PHE A 716 25.17 -7.84 6.12
CA PHE A 716 24.82 -9.23 5.84
C PHE A 716 24.84 -9.59 4.36
N GLY A 717 25.30 -8.71 3.47
CA GLY A 717 25.43 -9.03 2.05
C GLY A 717 24.16 -8.83 1.23
N ALA A 718 23.07 -8.30 1.81
CA ALA A 718 21.84 -8.03 1.10
C ALA A 718 22.03 -6.87 0.11
N GLY A 719 21.87 -7.16 -1.19
CA GLY A 719 21.92 -6.14 -2.23
C GLY A 719 20.58 -5.46 -2.45
N LYS A 720 19.47 -6.10 -2.09
CA LYS A 720 18.11 -5.57 -2.34
C LYS A 720 17.47 -5.25 -1.02
N ILE A 721 17.15 -3.98 -0.82
CA ILE A 721 16.53 -3.47 0.41
C ILE A 721 15.13 -2.99 0.03
N MET A 722 14.12 -3.60 0.63
CA MET A 722 12.72 -3.41 0.23
C MET A 722 11.94 -2.72 1.35
N TYR A 723 11.48 -1.50 1.12
CA TYR A 723 10.68 -0.78 2.11
C TYR A 723 9.25 -1.33 2.16
N TYR A 724 8.82 -1.75 3.35
CA TYR A 724 7.42 -1.98 3.67
C TYR A 724 6.93 -0.82 4.54
N THR A 725 6.38 0.25 3.96
CA THR A 725 5.89 0.37 2.57
C THR A 725 5.87 1.82 2.06
N TYR A 726 5.81 2.00 0.73
CA TYR A 726 5.70 3.35 0.16
C TYR A 726 4.29 3.91 0.26
N ASP A 727 3.27 3.19 -0.21
CA ASP A 727 1.86 3.56 -0.01
C ASP A 727 1.30 2.91 1.27
N VAL A 728 0.02 3.08 1.59
CA VAL A 728 -0.55 2.50 2.83
C VAL A 728 -1.12 1.08 2.61
N PRO A 729 -0.77 0.07 3.45
CA PRO A 729 -1.19 -1.30 3.23
C PRO A 729 -2.71 -1.49 3.28
N GLY A 730 -3.24 -2.32 2.40
CA GLY A 730 -4.64 -2.73 2.42
C GLY A 730 -5.65 -1.61 2.14
N TYR A 731 -5.21 -0.46 1.62
CA TYR A 731 -6.12 0.55 1.10
C TYR A 731 -6.78 0.06 -0.20
N THR A 732 -7.78 -0.81 -0.10
CA THR A 732 -8.64 -1.18 -1.23
C THR A 732 -9.70 -0.10 -1.53
N GLY A 733 -9.62 1.01 -0.79
CA GLY A 733 -10.72 1.94 -0.59
C GLY A 733 -11.90 1.39 0.23
N GLU A 734 -11.98 0.09 0.51
CA GLU A 734 -13.06 -0.50 1.32
C GLU A 734 -12.72 -0.55 2.82
N LYS A 735 -11.45 -0.31 3.19
CA LYS A 735 -11.03 -0.20 4.60
C LYS A 735 -11.19 1.24 5.10
N GLN A 736 -11.48 1.37 6.40
CA GLN A 736 -11.53 2.68 7.07
C GLN A 736 -10.18 3.39 6.94
N TYR A 737 -10.21 4.64 6.48
CA TYR A 737 -9.10 5.57 6.56
C TYR A 737 -8.60 5.65 8.01
N ASN A 738 -7.29 5.47 8.20
CA ASN A 738 -6.62 5.67 9.48
C ASN A 738 -5.45 6.64 9.31
N ARG A 739 -5.50 7.80 9.96
CA ARG A 739 -4.41 8.79 9.89
C ARG A 739 -3.14 8.37 10.60
N GLU A 740 -3.24 7.41 11.50
CA GLU A 740 -2.13 6.95 12.33
C GLU A 740 -1.28 5.89 11.61
N VAL A 741 -1.85 5.20 10.61
CA VAL A 741 -1.15 4.18 9.81
C VAL A 741 -0.73 4.77 8.47
N TYR A 742 0.58 4.97 8.28
CA TYR A 742 1.13 5.48 7.02
C TYR A 742 2.56 5.01 6.78
N GLY A 743 2.93 4.92 5.50
CA GLY A 743 4.29 4.62 5.03
C GLY A 743 5.01 5.89 4.58
N MET A 744 5.76 5.81 3.47
CA MET A 744 6.32 7.02 2.83
C MET A 744 5.23 7.98 2.36
N ARG A 745 4.04 7.46 2.07
CA ARG A 745 2.82 8.21 1.84
C ARG A 745 1.76 7.86 2.86
N ASN A 746 0.89 8.84 3.12
CA ASN A 746 -0.33 8.63 3.86
C ASN A 746 -1.51 8.40 2.90
N TYR A 747 -2.65 7.99 3.45
CA TYR A 747 -3.90 7.82 2.70
C TYR A 747 -4.42 9.12 2.01
N ALA A 748 -3.81 10.27 2.32
CA ALA A 748 -4.09 11.55 1.69
C ALA A 748 -3.22 11.80 0.43
N HIS A 749 -2.44 10.79 0.01
CA HIS A 749 -1.51 10.85 -1.12
C HIS A 749 -0.33 11.81 -0.90
N GLU A 750 -0.06 12.21 0.34
CA GLU A 750 1.03 13.13 0.68
C GLU A 750 2.29 12.38 1.12
N TYR A 751 3.45 12.96 0.83
CA TYR A 751 4.74 12.46 1.31
C TYR A 751 4.97 12.82 2.78
N THR A 752 5.26 11.79 3.57
CA THR A 752 5.48 11.90 5.02
C THR A 752 6.96 12.13 5.31
N GLU A 753 7.28 12.33 6.58
CA GLU A 753 8.66 12.32 7.07
C GLU A 753 9.41 11.02 6.72
N LEU A 754 8.72 9.88 6.60
CA LEU A 754 9.35 8.61 6.24
C LEU A 754 9.88 8.60 4.81
N TRP A 755 9.22 9.31 3.88
CA TRP A 755 9.76 9.50 2.52
C TRP A 755 11.08 10.28 2.58
N ASP A 756 11.11 11.37 3.34
CA ASP A 756 12.30 12.21 3.47
C ASP A 756 13.44 11.44 4.15
N TYR A 757 13.14 10.60 5.14
CA TYR A 757 14.11 9.75 5.81
C TYR A 757 14.68 8.67 4.88
N ALA A 758 13.82 7.97 4.14
CA ALA A 758 14.23 6.99 3.15
C ALA A 758 15.11 7.62 2.07
N GLN A 759 14.82 8.85 1.62
CA GLN A 759 15.63 9.53 0.62
C GLN A 759 17.07 9.72 1.09
N VAL A 760 17.29 10.09 2.35
CA VAL A 760 18.65 10.21 2.90
C VAL A 760 19.38 8.87 2.86
N VAL A 761 18.74 7.83 3.40
CA VAL A 761 19.34 6.49 3.49
C VAL A 761 19.64 5.94 2.09
N ASN A 762 18.73 6.09 1.13
CA ASN A 762 18.93 5.67 -0.24
C ASN A 762 20.10 6.40 -0.91
N GLU A 763 20.22 7.71 -0.71
CA GLU A 763 21.34 8.51 -1.23
C GLU A 763 22.69 8.12 -0.61
N GLU A 764 22.74 7.77 0.68
CA GLU A 764 23.96 7.26 1.32
C GLU A 764 24.39 5.91 0.73
N ILE A 765 23.43 5.00 0.56
CA ILE A 765 23.70 3.61 0.16
C ILE A 765 24.07 3.52 -1.31
N ILE A 766 23.42 4.29 -2.19
CA ILE A 766 23.69 4.24 -3.63
C ILE A 766 25.13 4.69 -3.97
N LEU A 767 25.77 5.49 -3.11
CA LEU A 767 27.17 5.88 -3.26
C LEU A 767 28.14 4.69 -3.16
N TYR A 768 27.72 3.59 -2.51
CA TYR A 768 28.50 2.36 -2.46
C TYR A 768 28.29 1.44 -3.65
N ALA A 769 27.18 1.58 -4.39
CA ALA A 769 26.70 0.57 -5.34
C ALA A 769 27.74 0.12 -6.37
N ASP A 770 28.48 1.06 -6.96
CA ASP A 770 29.48 0.76 -7.99
C ASP A 770 30.70 0.01 -7.45
N GLU A 771 31.09 0.25 -6.19
CA GLU A 771 32.19 -0.44 -5.56
C GLU A 771 31.72 -1.77 -4.97
N TYR A 772 30.60 -1.79 -4.26
CA TYR A 772 30.00 -2.96 -3.61
C TYR A 772 29.87 -4.14 -4.57
N LYS A 773 29.34 -3.91 -5.78
CA LYS A 773 29.15 -4.95 -6.80
C LYS A 773 30.43 -5.64 -7.28
N LYS A 774 31.62 -5.08 -7.00
CA LYS A 774 32.94 -5.67 -7.32
C LYS A 774 33.35 -6.75 -6.33
N TYR A 775 32.61 -6.89 -5.23
CA TYR A 775 32.89 -7.82 -4.15
C TYR A 775 31.75 -8.83 -4.00
N SER A 776 32.05 -9.95 -3.35
CA SER A 776 31.10 -10.98 -2.97
C SER A 776 31.14 -11.16 -1.46
N TYR A 777 29.96 -11.25 -0.85
CA TYR A 777 29.81 -11.48 0.58
C TYR A 777 30.47 -12.80 1.01
N GLU A 778 31.29 -12.74 2.06
CA GLU A 778 31.92 -13.92 2.66
C GLU A 778 31.24 -14.29 3.96
N ASP A 779 31.13 -13.37 4.93
CA ASP A 779 30.49 -13.63 6.23
C ASP A 779 30.27 -12.32 6.99
N SER A 780 29.57 -12.40 8.13
CA SER A 780 29.37 -11.29 9.05
C SER A 780 29.79 -11.66 10.46
N PHE A 781 30.34 -10.69 11.18
CA PHE A 781 30.81 -10.86 12.54
C PHE A 781 30.37 -9.67 13.40
N THR A 782 30.45 -9.84 14.72
CA THR A 782 30.20 -8.76 15.67
C THR A 782 31.46 -8.41 16.45
N LEU A 783 31.70 -7.12 16.67
CA LEU A 783 32.65 -6.66 17.68
C LEU A 783 31.83 -6.23 18.88
N ARG A 784 32.02 -6.86 20.03
CA ARG A 784 31.19 -6.63 21.21
C ARG A 784 31.87 -5.66 22.18
N ALA A 785 31.28 -4.48 22.33
CA ALA A 785 31.77 -3.42 23.20
C ALA A 785 30.61 -2.56 23.74
N GLY A 786 30.85 -1.85 24.84
CA GLY A 786 29.81 -1.10 25.54
C GLY A 786 28.72 -2.02 26.13
N ASP A 787 27.48 -1.54 26.14
CA ASP A 787 26.32 -2.37 26.44
C ASP A 787 26.01 -3.24 25.22
N ILE A 788 26.09 -4.57 25.37
CA ILE A 788 25.90 -5.53 24.28
C ILE A 788 24.39 -5.81 24.11
N PRO A 789 23.77 -5.41 23.00
CA PRO A 789 22.37 -5.73 22.75
C PRO A 789 22.19 -7.22 22.46
N ALA A 790 21.07 -7.81 22.88
CA ALA A 790 20.82 -9.26 22.74
C ALA A 790 20.93 -9.76 21.30
N TYR A 791 20.51 -8.95 20.32
CA TYR A 791 20.60 -9.31 18.90
C TYR A 791 22.02 -9.42 18.37
N VAL A 792 23.03 -8.89 19.05
CA VAL A 792 24.44 -9.01 18.64
C VAL A 792 25.02 -10.38 18.99
N GLU A 793 24.44 -11.10 19.96
CA GLU A 793 25.04 -12.32 20.51
C GLU A 793 25.00 -13.52 19.56
N HIS A 794 24.04 -13.55 18.63
CA HIS A 794 23.80 -14.67 17.69
C HIS A 794 24.78 -14.71 16.50
N VAL A 795 25.64 -13.70 16.35
CA VAL A 795 26.63 -13.62 15.27
C VAL A 795 28.03 -13.73 15.88
N GLY A 796 28.91 -14.50 15.22
CA GLY A 796 30.26 -14.79 15.71
C GLY A 796 31.12 -13.54 15.97
N GLU A 797 32.06 -13.63 16.91
CA GLU A 797 32.95 -12.51 17.25
C GLU A 797 33.95 -12.23 16.11
N TYR A 798 34.17 -10.94 15.83
CA TYR A 798 35.12 -10.50 14.81
C TYR A 798 36.56 -10.79 15.23
N ASN A 799 37.26 -11.54 14.37
CA ASN A 799 38.69 -11.76 14.50
C ASN A 799 39.31 -11.85 13.11
N SER A 800 40.13 -10.88 12.74
CA SER A 800 40.78 -10.79 11.42
C SER A 800 42.29 -10.63 11.55
N ASN A 801 43.01 -11.33 10.67
CA ASN A 801 44.46 -11.18 10.50
C ASN A 801 44.83 -10.12 9.44
N GLU A 802 43.84 -9.43 8.87
CA GLU A 802 44.05 -8.46 7.79
C GLU A 802 43.72 -7.01 8.18
N LEU A 803 42.71 -6.82 9.04
CA LEU A 803 42.25 -5.52 9.49
C LEU A 803 41.93 -5.58 10.99
N GLU A 804 42.63 -4.79 11.78
CA GLU A 804 42.31 -4.60 13.20
C GLU A 804 41.24 -3.49 13.30
N ILE A 805 40.13 -3.77 13.97
CA ILE A 805 39.03 -2.82 14.20
C ILE A 805 38.83 -2.72 15.72
N THR A 806 38.75 -1.50 16.23
CA THR A 806 38.44 -1.22 17.64
C THR A 806 37.29 -0.23 17.72
N SER A 807 36.46 -0.37 18.75
CA SER A 807 35.30 0.48 18.99
C SER A 807 34.96 0.54 20.47
N ASP A 808 34.38 1.65 20.91
CA ASP A 808 33.81 1.80 22.26
C ASP A 808 32.33 1.33 22.34
N GLN A 809 31.72 0.99 21.21
CA GLN A 809 30.37 0.44 21.09
C GLN A 809 30.35 -0.81 20.21
N SER A 810 29.33 -1.64 20.37
CA SER A 810 29.17 -2.85 19.57
C SER A 810 28.98 -2.54 18.07
N LEU A 811 29.61 -3.35 17.21
CA LEU A 811 29.55 -3.21 15.75
C LEU A 811 29.10 -4.51 15.09
N LEU A 812 28.41 -4.40 13.96
CA LEU A 812 28.23 -5.47 12.97
C LEU A 812 29.21 -5.23 11.81
N ILE A 813 29.94 -6.27 11.41
CA ILE A 813 31.02 -6.19 10.43
C ILE A 813 30.80 -7.26 9.35
N GLY A 814 30.31 -6.83 8.19
CA GLY A 814 30.25 -7.65 6.98
C GLY A 814 31.62 -7.71 6.31
N VAL A 815 32.03 -8.90 5.89
CA VAL A 815 33.31 -9.17 5.23
C VAL A 815 33.05 -9.66 3.81
N PHE A 816 33.77 -9.07 2.85
CA PHE A 816 33.58 -9.31 1.44
C PHE A 816 34.92 -9.52 0.73
N LYS A 817 34.92 -10.42 -0.26
CA LYS A 817 36.06 -10.68 -1.11
C LYS A 817 35.89 -10.06 -2.48
N LYS A 818 36.94 -9.44 -3.00
CA LYS A 818 36.92 -8.93 -4.37
C LYS A 818 36.77 -10.07 -5.36
N LYS A 819 35.88 -9.92 -6.33
CA LYS A 819 35.63 -10.95 -7.35
C LYS A 819 36.87 -11.21 -8.22
N VAL A 820 37.67 -10.17 -8.44
CA VAL A 820 38.90 -10.23 -9.25
C VAL A 820 40.06 -9.60 -8.46
N GLY A 821 41.09 -10.41 -8.18
CA GLY A 821 42.25 -10.04 -7.37
C GLY A 821 42.08 -10.33 -5.87
N ASP A 822 43.02 -9.86 -5.06
CA ASP A 822 43.15 -10.23 -3.64
C ASP A 822 42.61 -9.18 -2.65
N GLY A 823 41.76 -8.25 -3.12
CA GLY A 823 41.21 -7.18 -2.28
C GLY A 823 40.10 -7.66 -1.35
N LYS A 824 39.89 -6.93 -0.25
CA LYS A 824 38.76 -7.12 0.67
C LYS A 824 37.95 -5.85 0.80
N MET A 825 36.68 -6.01 1.16
CA MET A 825 35.81 -4.92 1.57
C MET A 825 35.15 -5.30 2.88
N TYR A 826 34.96 -4.30 3.75
CA TYR A 826 34.26 -4.43 5.02
C TYR A 826 33.12 -3.42 5.05
N ILE A 827 31.93 -3.86 5.45
CA ILE A 827 30.82 -2.97 5.79
C ILE A 827 30.68 -3.00 7.31
N ILE A 828 30.85 -1.84 7.95
CA ILE A 828 30.81 -1.68 9.40
C ILE A 828 29.56 -0.89 9.76
N THR A 829 28.75 -1.43 10.66
CA THR A 829 27.51 -0.81 11.13
C THR A 829 27.57 -0.61 12.64
N ASN A 830 27.19 0.57 13.13
CA ASN A 830 27.01 0.79 14.56
C ASN A 830 25.83 -0.07 15.05
N ALA A 831 26.14 -1.10 15.85
CA ALA A 831 25.17 -2.09 16.32
C ALA A 831 24.68 -1.85 17.74
N SER A 832 25.03 -0.72 18.37
CA SER A 832 24.40 -0.28 19.63
C SER A 832 22.88 -0.12 19.47
N GLU A 833 22.12 -0.27 20.56
CA GLU A 833 20.65 -0.16 20.52
C GLU A 833 20.22 1.20 19.94
N PRO A 834 19.53 1.22 18.77
CA PRO A 834 19.24 2.45 18.05
C PRO A 834 18.47 3.49 18.88
N SER A 835 17.58 3.03 19.76
CA SER A 835 16.79 3.91 20.63
C SER A 835 17.63 4.67 21.67
N LEU A 836 18.86 4.25 21.95
CA LEU A 836 19.78 4.96 22.85
C LEU A 836 20.57 6.08 22.14
N ARG A 837 20.51 6.16 20.80
CA ARG A 837 21.23 7.15 19.97
C ARG A 837 22.75 7.24 20.26
N LEU A 838 23.39 6.14 20.66
CA LEU A 838 24.82 6.12 20.98
C LEU A 838 25.69 6.27 19.72
N LYS A 839 26.80 7.01 19.87
CA LYS A 839 27.85 7.15 18.85
C LYS A 839 28.94 6.12 19.10
N ALA A 840 29.46 5.52 18.03
CA ALA A 840 30.57 4.56 18.08
C ALA A 840 31.86 5.23 17.56
N ASN A 841 32.90 5.32 18.37
CA ASN A 841 34.22 5.80 17.97
C ASN A 841 35.07 4.63 17.51
N ILE A 842 35.43 4.62 16.23
CA ILE A 842 36.05 3.49 15.56
C ILE A 842 37.47 3.85 15.15
N THR A 843 38.41 2.95 15.41
CA THR A 843 39.75 3.00 14.82
C THR A 843 40.00 1.73 14.02
N VAL A 844 40.49 1.90 12.79
CA VAL A 844 40.83 0.82 11.87
C VAL A 844 42.31 0.84 11.53
N LYS A 845 42.94 -0.32 11.54
CA LYS A 845 44.37 -0.45 11.31
C LYS A 845 44.67 -1.65 10.42
N PRO A 846 45.11 -1.42 9.17
CA PRO A 846 45.48 -2.52 8.28
C PRO A 846 46.71 -3.25 8.83
N ILE A 847 46.67 -4.57 8.77
CA ILE A 847 47.81 -5.43 9.13
C ILE A 847 48.72 -5.56 7.89
N ASN A 848 50.03 -5.70 8.10
CA ASN A 848 51.04 -5.83 7.03
C ASN A 848 51.16 -4.64 6.05
N ASN A 849 50.93 -3.40 6.52
CA ASN A 849 51.07 -2.17 5.73
C ASN A 849 50.20 -2.13 4.45
N LYS A 850 49.06 -2.83 4.43
CA LYS A 850 48.05 -2.68 3.38
C LYS A 850 47.47 -1.25 3.40
N LYS A 851 47.03 -0.77 2.24
CA LYS A 851 46.36 0.54 2.13
C LYS A 851 44.88 0.36 2.41
N ILE A 852 44.24 1.36 3.02
CA ILE A 852 42.80 1.38 3.16
C ILE A 852 42.20 2.60 2.49
N LYS A 853 40.99 2.44 1.97
CA LYS A 853 40.09 3.53 1.59
C LYS A 853 38.83 3.41 2.43
N THR A 854 38.47 4.49 3.11
CA THR A 854 37.33 4.52 4.04
C THR A 854 36.24 5.42 3.47
N PHE A 855 35.01 4.97 3.59
CA PHE A 855 33.82 5.77 3.33
C PHE A 855 32.91 5.70 4.55
N VAL A 856 32.35 6.83 4.97
CA VAL A 856 31.43 6.93 6.11
C VAL A 856 30.13 7.55 5.60
N CYS A 857 28.99 6.89 5.82
CA CYS A 857 27.69 7.34 5.31
C CYS A 857 27.69 7.65 3.79
N GLY A 858 28.39 6.84 2.99
CA GLY A 858 28.50 7.00 1.54
C GLY A 858 29.71 7.82 1.08
N GLU A 859 30.36 8.57 1.98
CA GLU A 859 31.30 9.62 1.61
C GLU A 859 32.74 9.26 1.95
N GLU A 860 33.68 9.59 1.07
CA GLU A 860 35.10 9.30 1.29
C GLU A 860 35.63 10.05 2.52
N TYR A 861 36.23 9.30 3.44
CA TYR A 861 36.79 9.81 4.69
C TYR A 861 38.31 9.64 4.72
N ILE A 862 39.01 10.74 5.00
CA ILE A 862 40.47 10.75 5.12
C ILE A 862 40.86 10.50 6.57
N GLY A 863 41.21 9.25 6.89
CA GLY A 863 41.74 8.90 8.19
C GLY A 863 41.42 7.46 8.59
N ASN A 864 42.04 7.05 9.68
CA ASN A 864 41.92 5.70 10.25
C ASN A 864 41.05 5.69 11.52
N SER A 865 40.50 6.84 11.91
CA SER A 865 39.61 6.95 13.08
C SER A 865 38.47 7.89 12.77
N PHE A 866 37.25 7.44 13.02
CA PHE A 866 36.01 8.13 12.67
C PHE A 866 34.92 7.74 13.67
N THR A 867 33.85 8.52 13.70
CA THR A 867 32.69 8.26 14.57
C THR A 867 31.49 7.90 13.72
N LEU A 868 30.84 6.77 14.01
CA LEU A 868 29.54 6.43 13.46
C LEU A 868 28.43 6.91 14.40
N LYS A 869 27.44 7.61 13.85
CA LYS A 869 26.19 7.89 14.57
C LYS A 869 25.42 6.60 14.79
N SER A 870 24.42 6.64 15.66
CA SER A 870 23.49 5.52 15.81
C SER A 870 22.84 5.19 14.46
N GLY A 871 22.77 3.91 14.12
CA GLY A 871 22.27 3.38 12.85
C GLY A 871 23.18 3.60 11.63
N SER A 872 24.20 4.45 11.70
CA SER A 872 25.11 4.70 10.57
C SER A 872 26.10 3.56 10.33
N GLY A 873 26.64 3.51 9.11
CA GLY A 873 27.73 2.61 8.75
C GLY A 873 28.82 3.23 7.88
N ALA A 874 29.83 2.41 7.61
CA ALA A 874 31.01 2.73 6.83
C ALA A 874 31.42 1.56 5.93
N MET A 875 32.02 1.87 4.77
CA MET A 875 32.64 0.91 3.87
C MET A 875 34.16 1.10 3.91
N ILE A 876 34.90 0.01 4.12
CA ILE A 876 36.37 0.01 4.11
C ILE A 876 36.86 -0.94 3.04
N ILE A 877 37.70 -0.44 2.15
CA ILE A 877 38.35 -1.22 1.10
C ILE A 877 39.81 -1.42 1.49
N LEU A 878 40.27 -2.67 1.43
CA LEU A 878 41.62 -3.11 1.77
C LEU A 878 42.35 -3.69 0.55
#